data_AF-A0AAD7K8E9-F1
#
_entry.id   AF-A0AAD7K8E9-F1
#
_cell.length_a   1.000
_cell.length_b   1.000
_cell.length_c   1.000
_cell.angle_alpha   90.00
_cell.angle_beta   90.00
_cell.angle_gamma   90.00
#
_symmetry.space_group_name_H-M   'P 1'
#
loop_
_entity.id
_entity.type
_entity.pdbx_description
1 polymer ?
#
loop_
_entity_poly.entity_id
_entity_poly.type
_entity_poly.pdbx_seq_one_letter_code
_entity_poly.pdbx_strand_id
1 'polypeptide(L)'
;MSSEIKPNEIVYIETYPRIGIARVGNSKEYYIGPEIPGRNDTPDAGTAEEGFKDKDMKVKRQAARFRVYAFGENHEVLGELNSDNGFELAWEVEVANKKPSYYTFMGRTQPGAFQAGNTTLRNPTVQPTLPPDERTDCIIAPGPKTIKSNSKQTIDMTGHFKGSAKKPVDVYLGSIKVDDKGRLLVLPGHGSSYCIDNPEDPWPLILTDFDNPNWVDDTCDGTVRARVSHGKDTWYSDTAHIVCTTPKYASAIYAPTTLYDVMENIYAKKKGNGDVSSVVGEVEYWRDIWDLIQRPVLLSWVNGQANGGHGPGRMGNFFDPEWQKKLQSTLPEHEATRKIILGRMRLPYVDETEVARRGQAFKYFMPWLSGDGGRTTEGDETTFSSVTELQYARLKKWADGDFVVNPKNRPNPPPRFEDIKLEDQPVALTRASLEWTIGAPLYPGIELSWNAEEPETYDLSAEALSLGPLGFRLNKSVKPGELTRYLSLPWQSDFYMCRNYWWPSARPDAILSQKVLSDVTTQYGWDAVLKALNLSQKKEPSPPADALANHVPWERGIHQNYTDVYSDQPLFANTDMVQNWHKLGFIVRVDPPGQNLPVPSLLPVERHPTLPIFAETQRQHPHPQEMKRGDDVQNPNLPVFALNPQALTSFKAHTMSRNIEFCMPRPDNRASKPPPGGISGGIPKSDWGGKWGNPPITTLPSLKKHLHFAMAIELSTIPLYLYAMYSIKLPANKIKDPRFWDPVTGAIRGIIAEEMLHLTLAGNVLKAVGGTPKLYAQTYDDVKIFPTYNMVMPGRVPKLEMKLRQAIKPNFDTFLGIELPQGRDDPPAGADEYHTLGQFYEAVKDGASRATILLILTHLSFHRSHIPCG
;
A
#
# COMPACT_ATOMS: atom_id res chain seq x y z
N MET A 1 30.06 9.05 -32.83
CA MET A 1 31.07 8.03 -33.17
C MET A 1 31.51 7.44 -31.83
N SER A 2 31.11 6.22 -31.49
CA SER A 2 31.64 5.57 -30.28
C SER A 2 33.12 5.31 -30.52
N SER A 3 33.96 5.62 -29.53
CA SER A 3 35.33 5.12 -29.49
C SER A 3 35.30 3.59 -29.68
N GLU A 4 36.15 3.09 -30.57
CA GLU A 4 36.30 1.66 -30.81
C GLU A 4 36.81 0.99 -29.52
N ILE A 5 36.06 0.01 -28.99
CA ILE A 5 36.45 -0.73 -27.78
C ILE A 5 37.58 -1.66 -28.16
N LYS A 6 38.80 -1.43 -27.67
CA LYS A 6 39.93 -2.30 -27.99
C LYS A 6 39.92 -3.53 -27.09
N PRO A 7 39.92 -4.76 -27.65
CA PRO A 7 39.90 -6.01 -26.87
C PRO A 7 40.99 -6.10 -25.79
N ASN A 8 42.19 -5.57 -26.06
CA ASN A 8 43.33 -5.60 -25.14
C ASN A 8 43.23 -4.60 -23.97
N GLU A 9 42.26 -3.68 -23.99
CA GLU A 9 41.99 -2.74 -22.89
C GLU A 9 40.94 -3.30 -21.91
N ILE A 10 40.25 -4.40 -22.26
CA ILE A 10 39.21 -5.01 -21.43
C ILE A 10 39.83 -5.81 -20.27
N VAL A 11 39.63 -5.34 -19.04
CA VAL A 11 40.04 -6.04 -17.82
C VAL A 11 38.97 -7.06 -17.38
N TYR A 12 37.71 -6.64 -17.35
CA TYR A 12 36.58 -7.51 -17.04
C TYR A 12 35.30 -7.04 -17.72
N ILE A 13 34.27 -7.89 -17.71
CA ILE A 13 32.95 -7.57 -18.28
C ILE A 13 31.85 -7.82 -17.27
N GLU A 14 30.73 -7.13 -17.42
CA GLU A 14 29.59 -7.27 -16.52
C GLU A 14 28.24 -7.15 -17.23
N THR A 15 27.25 -7.90 -16.72
CA THR A 15 25.89 -7.91 -17.26
C THR A 15 25.01 -6.89 -16.52
N TYR A 16 24.26 -6.08 -17.28
CA TYR A 16 23.33 -5.07 -16.78
C TYR A 16 21.96 -5.17 -17.45
N PRO A 17 20.84 -4.89 -16.74
CA PRO A 17 20.78 -4.53 -15.32
C PRO A 17 21.26 -5.69 -14.42
N ARG A 18 21.76 -5.36 -13.23
CA ARG A 18 22.22 -6.38 -12.26
C ARG A 18 21.08 -7.27 -11.77
N ILE A 19 19.88 -6.69 -11.71
CA ILE A 19 18.62 -7.37 -11.42
C ILE A 19 17.60 -6.86 -12.45
N GLY A 20 17.24 -7.69 -13.42
CA GLY A 20 16.21 -7.40 -14.41
C GLY A 20 14.81 -7.69 -13.86
N ILE A 21 13.83 -6.87 -14.22
CA ILE A 21 12.42 -7.08 -13.89
C ILE A 21 11.62 -7.31 -15.18
N ALA A 22 11.06 -8.51 -15.31
CA ALA A 22 10.12 -8.90 -16.35
C ALA A 22 8.71 -9.07 -15.76
N ARG A 23 7.66 -8.73 -16.52
CA ARG A 23 6.26 -8.78 -16.04
C ARG A 23 5.34 -9.58 -16.94
N VAL A 24 4.59 -10.49 -16.34
CA VAL A 24 3.68 -11.43 -17.04
C VAL A 24 2.61 -10.71 -17.87
N GLY A 25 2.13 -11.38 -18.91
CA GLY A 25 1.18 -10.83 -19.89
C GLY A 25 0.60 -11.94 -20.76
N ASN A 26 -0.73 -11.94 -20.95
CA ASN A 26 -1.41 -12.99 -21.71
C ASN A 26 -1.38 -12.79 -23.24
N SER A 27 -0.73 -11.72 -23.72
CA SER A 27 -0.44 -11.51 -25.14
C SER A 27 0.82 -12.24 -25.59
N LYS A 28 0.91 -12.50 -26.89
CA LYS A 28 2.16 -12.92 -27.55
C LYS A 28 3.12 -11.74 -27.74
N GLU A 29 2.58 -10.53 -27.87
CA GLU A 29 3.33 -9.29 -27.98
C GLU A 29 4.00 -8.90 -26.65
N TYR A 30 5.03 -8.08 -26.74
CA TYR A 30 5.80 -7.61 -25.59
C TYR A 30 6.35 -6.20 -25.86
N TYR A 31 6.73 -5.52 -24.78
CA TYR A 31 7.53 -4.31 -24.80
C TYR A 31 8.76 -4.48 -23.91
N ILE A 32 9.77 -3.62 -24.06
CA ILE A 32 10.98 -3.64 -23.22
C ILE A 32 10.71 -2.80 -21.96
N GLY A 33 11.09 -3.33 -20.80
CA GLY A 33 11.01 -2.60 -19.54
C GLY A 33 11.86 -1.32 -19.51
N PRO A 34 11.76 -0.52 -18.43
CA PRO A 34 12.48 0.75 -18.32
C PRO A 34 14.00 0.55 -18.33
N GLU A 35 14.69 1.30 -19.19
CA GLU A 35 16.16 1.36 -19.25
C GLU A 35 16.71 2.74 -18.86
N ILE A 36 15.84 3.74 -18.66
CA ILE A 36 16.20 5.11 -18.31
C ILE A 36 15.53 5.48 -16.98
N PRO A 37 16.30 5.84 -15.93
CA PRO A 37 15.75 6.28 -14.66
C PRO A 37 14.86 7.51 -14.79
N GLY A 38 13.77 7.55 -14.02
CA GLY A 38 12.78 8.63 -13.99
C GLY A 38 11.89 8.71 -15.22
N ARG A 39 12.04 7.81 -16.21
CA ARG A 39 11.22 7.79 -17.41
C ARG A 39 9.91 7.04 -17.17
N ASN A 40 8.80 7.64 -17.60
CA ASN A 40 7.44 7.18 -17.31
C ASN A 40 6.56 7.05 -18.56
N ASP A 41 7.19 6.92 -19.73
CA ASP A 41 6.48 6.83 -21.00
C ASP A 41 5.65 5.55 -21.09
N THR A 42 4.50 5.66 -21.75
CA THR A 42 3.72 4.48 -22.14
C THR A 42 4.40 3.83 -23.34
N PRO A 43 4.56 2.50 -23.37
CA PRO A 43 5.11 1.80 -24.54
C PRO A 43 4.33 2.17 -25.81
N ASP A 44 5.03 2.45 -26.90
CA ASP A 44 4.47 2.68 -28.25
C ASP A 44 3.37 3.76 -28.36
N ALA A 45 3.53 4.93 -27.70
CA ALA A 45 2.56 6.03 -27.66
C ALA A 45 2.28 6.77 -29.00
N GLY A 46 2.48 6.12 -30.16
CA GLY A 46 2.27 6.69 -31.50
C GLY A 46 0.82 6.67 -31.99
N THR A 47 -0.06 5.83 -31.42
CA THR A 47 -1.49 5.82 -31.76
C THR A 47 -2.33 5.58 -30.50
N ALA A 48 -3.53 6.18 -30.45
CA ALA A 48 -4.42 6.12 -29.29
C ALA A 48 -4.98 4.72 -28.96
N GLU A 49 -4.59 3.70 -29.74
CA GLU A 49 -5.03 2.29 -29.61
C GLU A 49 -3.88 1.31 -29.30
N GLU A 50 -2.64 1.76 -29.10
CA GLU A 50 -1.48 0.90 -28.82
C GLU A 50 -0.79 1.30 -27.49
N GLY A 51 -0.50 0.30 -26.64
CA GLY A 51 0.09 0.51 -25.31
C GLY A 51 0.40 -0.79 -24.57
N PHE A 52 0.04 -0.88 -23.29
CA PHE A 52 0.22 -2.07 -22.44
C PHE A 52 -0.64 -3.28 -22.82
N LYS A 53 -1.61 -3.11 -23.72
CA LYS A 53 -2.43 -4.19 -24.28
C LYS A 53 -2.29 -4.24 -25.80
N ASP A 54 -2.45 -5.42 -26.37
CA ASP A 54 -2.53 -5.61 -27.82
C ASP A 54 -3.93 -5.29 -28.37
N LYS A 55 -4.07 -5.38 -29.69
CA LYS A 55 -5.34 -5.14 -30.41
C LYS A 55 -6.50 -6.05 -29.97
N ASP A 56 -6.19 -7.22 -29.40
CA ASP A 56 -7.17 -8.18 -28.88
C ASP A 56 -7.43 -7.95 -27.38
N MET A 57 -6.96 -6.83 -26.84
CA MET A 57 -7.09 -6.41 -25.43
C MET A 57 -6.41 -7.36 -24.44
N LYS A 58 -5.39 -8.11 -24.88
CA LYS A 58 -4.53 -8.91 -24.02
C LYS A 58 -3.36 -8.09 -23.54
N VAL A 59 -2.93 -8.32 -22.30
CA VAL A 59 -1.80 -7.62 -21.67
C VAL A 59 -0.50 -8.06 -22.34
N LYS A 60 0.25 -7.10 -22.89
CA LYS A 60 1.61 -7.31 -23.42
C LYS A 60 2.55 -7.66 -22.28
N ARG A 61 3.48 -8.59 -22.53
CA ARG A 61 4.54 -8.91 -21.56
C ARG A 61 5.55 -7.77 -21.48
N GLN A 62 6.09 -7.51 -20.29
CA GLN A 62 7.29 -6.68 -20.14
C GLN A 62 8.53 -7.58 -20.18
N ALA A 63 9.38 -7.42 -21.20
CA ALA A 63 10.65 -8.11 -21.31
C ALA A 63 11.75 -7.35 -20.56
N ALA A 64 12.64 -8.07 -19.88
CA ALA A 64 13.88 -7.51 -19.38
C ALA A 64 14.97 -7.66 -20.45
N ARG A 65 15.60 -6.55 -20.84
CA ARG A 65 16.74 -6.56 -21.77
C ARG A 65 18.06 -6.49 -21.01
N PHE A 66 18.94 -7.45 -21.27
CA PHE A 66 20.28 -7.51 -20.68
C PHE A 66 21.35 -7.14 -21.72
N ARG A 67 22.32 -6.36 -21.27
CA ARG A 67 23.47 -5.85 -22.03
C ARG A 67 24.75 -6.22 -21.30
N VAL A 68 25.87 -6.29 -22.01
CA VAL A 68 27.19 -6.51 -21.42
C VAL A 68 28.03 -5.26 -21.58
N TYR A 69 28.71 -4.82 -20.52
CA TYR A 69 29.65 -3.71 -20.55
C TYR A 69 31.07 -4.20 -20.27
N ALA A 70 32.04 -3.64 -20.98
CA ALA A 70 33.46 -3.81 -20.72
C ALA A 70 33.99 -2.72 -19.78
N PHE A 71 34.91 -3.12 -18.92
CA PHE A 71 35.57 -2.26 -17.96
C PHE A 71 37.09 -2.36 -18.13
N GLY A 72 37.75 -1.20 -18.10
CA GLY A 72 39.20 -1.07 -18.16
C GLY A 72 39.85 -1.08 -16.79
N GLU A 73 41.06 -0.54 -16.72
CA GLU A 73 41.74 -0.32 -15.45
C GLU A 73 40.95 0.70 -14.60
N ASN A 74 41.03 0.59 -13.28
CA ASN A 74 40.29 1.48 -12.35
C ASN A 74 38.76 1.50 -12.52
N HIS A 75 38.18 0.43 -13.10
CA HIS A 75 36.73 0.28 -13.32
C HIS A 75 36.11 1.33 -14.25
N GLU A 76 36.91 1.90 -15.16
CA GLU A 76 36.40 2.79 -16.20
C GLU A 76 35.50 2.04 -17.20
N VAL A 77 34.35 2.63 -17.54
CA VAL A 77 33.41 2.02 -18.50
C VAL A 77 33.93 2.23 -19.92
N LEU A 78 34.37 1.17 -20.59
CA LEU A 78 34.86 1.21 -21.97
C LEU A 78 33.71 1.23 -22.99
N GLY A 79 32.60 0.57 -22.64
CA GLY A 79 31.34 0.62 -23.37
C GLY A 79 30.62 -0.72 -23.48
N GLU A 80 29.49 -0.71 -24.17
CA GLU A 80 28.64 -1.89 -24.38
C GLU A 80 29.28 -2.84 -25.41
N LEU A 81 29.41 -4.12 -25.07
CA LEU A 81 29.82 -5.18 -25.98
C LEU A 81 28.60 -5.77 -26.69
N ASN A 82 28.58 -5.72 -28.02
CA ASN A 82 27.46 -6.21 -28.82
C ASN A 82 27.91 -6.63 -30.24
N SER A 83 26.97 -7.09 -31.06
CA SER A 83 27.30 -7.53 -32.42
C SER A 83 27.65 -6.39 -33.38
N ASP A 84 27.27 -5.13 -33.10
CA ASP A 84 27.61 -3.98 -33.96
C ASP A 84 29.10 -3.62 -33.90
N ASN A 85 29.75 -3.89 -32.76
CA ASN A 85 31.19 -3.66 -32.57
C ASN A 85 32.03 -4.95 -32.60
N GLY A 86 31.51 -6.00 -33.25
CA GLY A 86 32.27 -7.21 -33.58
C GLY A 86 32.35 -8.28 -32.50
N PHE A 87 31.65 -8.11 -31.38
CA PHE A 87 31.64 -9.09 -30.29
C PHE A 87 30.55 -10.16 -30.48
N GLU A 88 30.90 -11.40 -30.19
CA GLU A 88 29.98 -12.53 -30.16
C GLU A 88 29.53 -12.83 -28.72
N LEU A 89 28.22 -12.81 -28.47
CA LEU A 89 27.66 -13.07 -27.14
C LEU A 89 27.00 -14.45 -27.10
N ALA A 90 27.14 -15.12 -25.97
CA ALA A 90 26.36 -16.29 -25.61
C ALA A 90 25.82 -16.10 -24.19
N TRP A 91 24.51 -16.24 -24.06
CA TRP A 91 23.78 -16.05 -22.82
C TRP A 91 23.38 -17.39 -22.23
N GLU A 92 23.42 -17.49 -20.90
CA GLU A 92 22.84 -18.58 -20.13
C GLU A 92 21.83 -18.01 -19.14
N VAL A 93 20.63 -18.58 -19.13
CA VAL A 93 19.52 -18.18 -18.24
C VAL A 93 18.99 -19.42 -17.54
N GLU A 94 18.86 -19.36 -16.21
CA GLU A 94 18.28 -20.43 -15.41
C GLU A 94 17.27 -19.85 -14.43
N VAL A 95 15.99 -20.24 -14.57
CA VAL A 95 14.88 -19.78 -13.73
C VAL A 95 14.20 -20.94 -13.02
N ALA A 96 13.58 -20.66 -11.88
CA ALA A 96 12.70 -21.62 -11.22
C ALA A 96 11.54 -20.91 -10.48
N ASN A 97 10.44 -21.63 -10.30
CA ASN A 97 9.38 -21.26 -9.36
C ASN A 97 9.39 -22.27 -8.21
N LYS A 98 9.76 -21.78 -7.02
CA LYS A 98 9.80 -22.57 -5.77
C LYS A 98 8.67 -22.24 -4.81
N LYS A 99 7.70 -21.40 -5.20
CA LYS A 99 6.55 -21.07 -4.34
C LYS A 99 5.81 -22.32 -3.83
N PRO A 100 5.50 -23.35 -4.66
CA PRO A 100 4.74 -24.50 -4.18
C PRO A 100 5.53 -25.41 -3.24
N SER A 101 6.86 -25.38 -3.29
CA SER A 101 7.72 -26.22 -2.46
C SER A 101 7.97 -25.62 -1.07
N TYR A 102 7.67 -24.33 -0.89
CA TYR A 102 8.04 -23.58 0.29
C TYR A 102 6.99 -23.62 1.41
N TYR A 103 7.27 -22.87 2.48
CA TYR A 103 6.43 -22.74 3.65
C TYR A 103 5.27 -21.77 3.45
N THR A 104 4.21 -21.96 4.23
CA THR A 104 3.06 -21.06 4.32
C THR A 104 3.49 -19.69 4.82
N PHE A 105 2.89 -18.63 4.28
CA PHE A 105 3.17 -17.27 4.68
C PHE A 105 2.43 -16.90 5.96
N MET A 106 3.15 -16.36 6.93
CA MET A 106 2.59 -15.88 8.20
C MET A 106 3.12 -14.50 8.61
N GLY A 107 3.92 -13.85 7.75
CA GLY A 107 4.70 -12.66 8.11
C GLY A 107 6.06 -12.98 8.70
N ARG A 108 7.06 -12.15 8.42
CA ARG A 108 8.45 -12.37 8.87
C ARG A 108 8.68 -12.12 10.35
N THR A 109 7.84 -11.29 10.96
CA THR A 109 7.96 -10.90 12.38
C THR A 109 7.40 -11.94 13.33
N GLN A 110 6.71 -12.97 12.82
CA GLN A 110 6.16 -14.03 13.64
C GLN A 110 7.28 -14.97 14.13
N PRO A 111 7.26 -15.37 15.42
CA PRO A 111 8.25 -16.31 15.96
C PRO A 111 8.35 -17.58 15.12
N GLY A 112 9.56 -17.87 14.62
CA GLY A 112 9.92 -18.99 13.75
C GLY A 112 9.15 -19.10 12.42
N ALA A 113 8.73 -17.95 11.88
CA ALA A 113 8.32 -17.85 10.49
C ALA A 113 9.33 -18.53 9.55
N PHE A 114 8.82 -19.30 8.59
CA PHE A 114 9.64 -20.00 7.59
C PHE A 114 10.64 -21.03 8.16
N GLN A 115 10.42 -21.54 9.38
CA GLN A 115 11.24 -22.58 10.00
C GLN A 115 10.48 -23.90 10.19
N ALA A 116 11.11 -25.02 9.81
CA ALA A 116 10.54 -26.35 10.00
C ALA A 116 10.09 -26.59 11.45
N GLY A 117 8.89 -27.13 11.64
CA GLY A 117 8.30 -27.37 12.97
C GLY A 117 7.56 -26.18 13.57
N ASN A 118 7.71 -24.97 13.02
CA ASN A 118 6.97 -23.77 13.44
C ASN A 118 6.14 -23.15 12.30
N THR A 119 6.37 -23.59 11.06
CA THR A 119 5.53 -23.28 9.90
C THR A 119 5.08 -24.57 9.20
N THR A 120 4.04 -24.46 8.38
CA THR A 120 3.54 -25.55 7.54
C THR A 120 4.11 -25.43 6.14
N LEU A 121 4.28 -26.54 5.43
CA LEU A 121 4.60 -26.53 3.99
C LEU A 121 3.34 -26.23 3.19
N ARG A 122 3.43 -25.45 2.10
CA ARG A 122 2.27 -25.13 1.24
C ARG A 122 1.57 -26.36 0.65
N ASN A 123 2.36 -27.37 0.29
CA ASN A 123 1.87 -28.67 -0.19
C ASN A 123 2.20 -29.78 0.83
N PRO A 124 1.54 -29.79 2.00
CA PRO A 124 2.01 -30.55 3.17
C PRO A 124 1.92 -32.07 2.99
N THR A 125 1.20 -32.57 1.98
CA THR A 125 1.05 -34.01 1.69
C THR A 125 2.06 -34.53 0.67
N VAL A 126 2.70 -33.64 -0.09
CA VAL A 126 3.69 -33.99 -1.12
C VAL A 126 5.06 -34.01 -0.45
N GLN A 127 5.87 -35.06 -0.58
CA GLN A 127 7.25 -35.13 -0.05
C GLN A 127 7.48 -34.50 1.36
N PRO A 128 6.62 -34.78 2.37
CA PRO A 128 6.53 -33.98 3.62
C PRO A 128 7.78 -33.98 4.49
N THR A 129 8.65 -34.98 4.34
CA THR A 129 9.87 -35.13 5.13
C THR A 129 11.08 -34.41 4.53
N LEU A 130 10.95 -33.88 3.30
CA LEU A 130 12.04 -33.19 2.62
C LEU A 130 12.02 -31.68 2.92
N PRO A 131 13.19 -31.03 3.05
CA PRO A 131 13.27 -29.59 3.15
C PRO A 131 12.79 -28.91 1.84
N PRO A 132 12.38 -27.63 1.87
CA PRO A 132 11.79 -26.93 0.73
C PRO A 132 12.53 -27.04 -0.61
N ASP A 133 13.86 -26.97 -0.57
CA ASP A 133 14.71 -26.99 -1.77
C ASP A 133 14.95 -28.39 -2.35
N GLU A 134 14.53 -29.45 -1.66
CA GLU A 134 14.65 -30.85 -2.11
C GLU A 134 13.31 -31.43 -2.59
N ARG A 135 12.23 -30.66 -2.51
CA ARG A 135 10.87 -31.10 -2.85
C ARG A 135 10.60 -31.00 -4.36
N THR A 136 11.29 -31.85 -5.13
CA THR A 136 11.28 -31.86 -6.60
C THR A 136 9.90 -32.04 -7.23
N ASP A 137 8.93 -32.66 -6.55
CA ASP A 137 7.56 -32.78 -7.07
C ASP A 137 6.80 -31.43 -6.99
N CYS A 138 7.32 -30.46 -6.24
CA CYS A 138 6.75 -29.12 -6.06
C CYS A 138 7.55 -28.01 -6.75
N ILE A 139 8.81 -28.23 -7.12
CA ILE A 139 9.68 -27.21 -7.73
C ILE A 139 9.51 -27.23 -9.25
N ILE A 140 9.21 -26.08 -9.84
CA ILE A 140 9.14 -25.93 -11.29
C ILE A 140 10.48 -25.36 -11.77
N ALA A 141 11.31 -26.20 -12.40
CA ALA A 141 12.62 -25.82 -12.90
C ALA A 141 12.89 -26.39 -14.31
N PRO A 142 12.93 -25.56 -15.36
CA PRO A 142 13.28 -25.97 -16.73
C PRO A 142 14.76 -26.34 -16.94
N GLY A 143 15.62 -26.05 -15.96
CA GLY A 143 17.07 -26.07 -16.07
C GLY A 143 17.65 -24.91 -16.92
N PRO A 144 18.98 -24.78 -16.99
CA PRO A 144 19.63 -23.70 -17.72
C PRO A 144 19.36 -23.79 -19.24
N LYS A 145 19.10 -22.64 -19.85
CA LYS A 145 18.94 -22.46 -21.31
C LYS A 145 20.02 -21.53 -21.83
N THR A 146 20.54 -21.82 -23.02
CA THR A 146 21.58 -21.02 -23.67
C THR A 146 21.14 -20.47 -25.02
N ILE A 147 21.56 -19.26 -25.36
CA ILE A 147 21.27 -18.62 -26.64
C ILE A 147 22.44 -17.75 -27.12
N LYS A 148 22.79 -17.83 -28.41
CA LYS A 148 23.86 -17.03 -29.03
C LYS A 148 23.32 -15.75 -29.66
N SER A 149 24.16 -14.73 -29.77
CA SER A 149 23.83 -13.40 -30.30
C SER A 149 23.25 -13.40 -31.72
N ASN A 150 23.58 -14.40 -32.53
CA ASN A 150 23.09 -14.54 -33.90
C ASN A 150 21.85 -15.45 -34.04
N SER A 151 21.30 -15.93 -32.92
CA SER A 151 20.14 -16.81 -32.92
C SER A 151 18.89 -16.07 -33.41
N LYS A 152 18.12 -16.73 -34.28
CA LYS A 152 16.77 -16.27 -34.68
C LYS A 152 15.65 -17.01 -33.94
N GLN A 153 16.02 -17.89 -33.01
CA GLN A 153 15.07 -18.71 -32.26
C GLN A 153 14.64 -18.03 -30.97
N THR A 154 13.39 -18.28 -30.59
CA THR A 154 12.91 -18.10 -29.22
C THR A 154 13.00 -19.45 -28.51
N ILE A 155 13.59 -19.48 -27.32
CA ILE A 155 13.76 -20.70 -26.53
C ILE A 155 12.81 -20.64 -25.33
N ASP A 156 11.89 -21.59 -25.26
CA ASP A 156 10.94 -21.69 -24.16
C ASP A 156 11.58 -22.31 -22.90
N MET A 157 11.15 -21.81 -21.75
CA MET A 157 11.55 -22.25 -20.42
C MET A 157 10.37 -22.94 -19.74
N THR A 158 10.08 -24.17 -20.15
CA THR A 158 9.01 -25.00 -19.59
C THR A 158 9.56 -25.97 -18.55
N GLY A 159 9.00 -25.92 -17.34
CA GLY A 159 9.28 -26.87 -16.25
C GLY A 159 8.07 -27.76 -16.01
N HIS A 160 8.12 -28.57 -14.95
CA HIS A 160 7.05 -29.49 -14.61
C HIS A 160 6.65 -29.32 -13.14
N PHE A 161 5.35 -29.41 -12.86
CA PHE A 161 4.81 -29.47 -11.51
C PHE A 161 4.01 -30.76 -11.33
N LYS A 162 4.31 -31.54 -10.29
CA LYS A 162 3.56 -32.77 -10.00
C LYS A 162 2.57 -32.58 -8.85
N GLY A 163 2.93 -31.81 -7.83
CA GLY A 163 2.11 -31.63 -6.63
C GLY A 163 1.65 -32.98 -6.08
N SER A 164 0.37 -33.09 -5.70
CA SER A 164 -0.21 -34.39 -5.31
C SER A 164 -0.78 -35.19 -6.47
N ALA A 165 -0.64 -34.73 -7.73
CA ALA A 165 -1.16 -35.45 -8.88
C ALA A 165 -0.34 -36.70 -9.22
N LYS A 166 -0.97 -37.63 -9.94
CA LYS A 166 -0.32 -38.88 -10.39
C LYS A 166 0.75 -38.63 -11.44
N LYS A 167 0.59 -37.60 -12.27
CA LYS A 167 1.49 -37.24 -13.36
C LYS A 167 1.81 -35.75 -13.27
N PRO A 168 3.04 -35.34 -13.62
CA PRO A 168 3.37 -33.93 -13.73
C PRO A 168 2.58 -33.24 -14.85
N VAL A 169 2.34 -31.95 -14.67
CA VAL A 169 1.84 -31.02 -15.68
C VAL A 169 2.94 -30.07 -16.10
N ASP A 170 2.92 -29.65 -17.35
CA ASP A 170 3.86 -28.66 -17.87
C ASP A 170 3.48 -27.26 -17.37
N VAL A 171 4.49 -26.48 -16.98
CA VAL A 171 4.33 -25.09 -16.56
C VAL A 171 5.32 -24.23 -17.34
N TYR A 172 4.80 -23.31 -18.14
CA TYR A 172 5.59 -22.37 -18.94
C TYR A 172 6.03 -21.18 -18.10
N LEU A 173 7.33 -21.08 -17.78
CA LEU A 173 7.87 -19.96 -16.99
C LEU A 173 8.31 -18.75 -17.83
N GLY A 174 8.28 -18.87 -19.16
CA GLY A 174 8.67 -17.79 -20.08
C GLY A 174 9.57 -18.27 -21.21
N SER A 175 10.27 -17.35 -21.85
CA SER A 175 11.21 -17.63 -22.93
C SER A 175 12.35 -16.64 -23.02
N ILE A 176 13.41 -17.02 -23.73
CA ILE A 176 14.55 -16.16 -24.05
C ILE A 176 14.70 -16.01 -25.55
N LYS A 177 15.11 -14.82 -25.97
CA LYS A 177 15.51 -14.51 -27.35
C LYS A 177 16.59 -13.43 -27.35
N VAL A 178 17.16 -13.13 -28.51
CA VAL A 178 18.12 -12.03 -28.68
C VAL A 178 17.56 -10.95 -29.60
N ASP A 179 17.96 -9.70 -29.38
CA ASP A 179 17.69 -8.61 -30.33
C ASP A 179 18.75 -8.54 -31.45
N ASP A 180 18.59 -7.58 -32.35
CA ASP A 180 19.46 -7.37 -33.52
C ASP A 180 20.93 -7.08 -33.17
N LYS A 181 21.19 -6.59 -31.96
CA LYS A 181 22.53 -6.33 -31.43
C LYS A 181 23.08 -7.50 -30.61
N GLY A 182 22.36 -8.61 -30.51
CA GLY A 182 22.75 -9.77 -29.72
C GLY A 182 22.51 -9.61 -28.22
N ARG A 183 21.73 -8.62 -27.79
CA ARG A 183 21.35 -8.42 -26.39
C ARG A 183 20.27 -9.42 -26.02
N LEU A 184 20.31 -9.94 -24.79
CA LEU A 184 19.33 -10.91 -24.32
C LEU A 184 18.01 -10.21 -23.96
N LEU A 185 16.91 -10.79 -24.41
CA LEU A 185 15.56 -10.48 -23.95
C LEU A 185 15.03 -11.69 -23.17
N VAL A 186 14.71 -11.49 -21.89
CA VAL A 186 13.98 -12.49 -21.08
C VAL A 186 12.51 -12.08 -21.02
N LEU A 187 11.65 -12.94 -21.56
CA LEU A 187 10.20 -12.78 -21.50
C LEU A 187 9.64 -13.70 -20.41
N PRO A 188 8.76 -13.21 -19.55
CA PRO A 188 8.15 -14.01 -18.49
C PRO A 188 7.02 -14.89 -19.04
N GLY A 189 6.40 -15.67 -18.14
CA GLY A 189 5.17 -16.40 -18.40
C GLY A 189 3.99 -15.53 -18.84
N HIS A 190 2.84 -16.17 -19.03
CA HIS A 190 1.62 -15.56 -19.54
C HIS A 190 0.67 -15.03 -18.45
N GLY A 191 1.05 -15.14 -17.18
CA GLY A 191 0.21 -14.80 -16.03
C GLY A 191 -0.84 -15.87 -15.75
N SER A 192 -0.54 -17.11 -16.13
CA SER A 192 -1.40 -18.27 -15.95
C SER A 192 -1.27 -18.82 -14.54
N SER A 193 -2.41 -19.12 -13.92
CA SER A 193 -2.46 -19.79 -12.62
C SER A 193 -3.67 -20.72 -12.57
N TYR A 194 -3.50 -21.89 -11.97
CA TYR A 194 -4.52 -22.93 -11.94
C TYR A 194 -4.21 -23.95 -10.84
N CYS A 195 -5.24 -24.66 -10.40
CA CYS A 195 -5.13 -25.82 -9.53
C CYS A 195 -5.05 -27.10 -10.38
N ILE A 196 -4.20 -28.05 -9.98
CA ILE A 196 -4.05 -29.33 -10.69
C ILE A 196 -4.98 -30.44 -10.17
N ASP A 197 -5.75 -30.19 -9.10
CA ASP A 197 -6.59 -31.22 -8.47
C ASP A 197 -7.68 -31.74 -9.40
N ASN A 198 -8.31 -30.84 -10.16
CA ASN A 198 -9.34 -31.18 -11.14
C ASN A 198 -9.10 -30.41 -12.45
N PRO A 199 -8.58 -31.08 -13.50
CA PRO A 199 -8.37 -30.43 -14.80
C PRO A 199 -9.64 -29.86 -15.45
N GLU A 200 -10.82 -30.39 -15.12
CA GLU A 200 -12.11 -29.87 -15.61
C GLU A 200 -12.58 -28.61 -14.87
N ASP A 201 -12.00 -28.33 -13.69
CA ASP A 201 -12.23 -27.12 -12.90
C ASP A 201 -10.88 -26.55 -12.41
N PRO A 202 -10.12 -25.88 -13.30
CA PRO A 202 -8.77 -25.40 -13.01
C PRO A 202 -8.75 -24.21 -12.05
N TRP A 203 -9.90 -23.63 -11.71
CA TRP A 203 -10.01 -22.46 -10.83
C TRP A 203 -11.04 -22.68 -9.72
N PRO A 204 -10.82 -23.70 -8.85
CA PRO A 204 -11.66 -23.86 -7.68
C PRO A 204 -11.59 -22.60 -6.81
N LEU A 205 -12.54 -22.49 -5.89
CA LEU A 205 -12.59 -21.36 -4.98
C LEU A 205 -11.31 -21.28 -4.13
N ILE A 206 -10.65 -20.12 -4.16
CA ILE A 206 -9.48 -19.83 -3.33
C ILE A 206 -9.98 -19.60 -1.90
N LEU A 207 -9.28 -20.22 -0.95
CA LEU A 207 -9.68 -20.22 0.47
C LEU A 207 -8.74 -19.42 1.36
N THR A 208 -7.52 -19.14 0.89
CA THR A 208 -6.55 -18.31 1.62
C THR A 208 -5.88 -17.29 0.71
N ASP A 209 -5.41 -16.18 1.29
CA ASP A 209 -4.79 -15.08 0.55
C ASP A 209 -3.44 -15.47 -0.07
N PHE A 210 -2.67 -16.35 0.60
CA PHE A 210 -1.27 -16.62 0.28
C PHE A 210 -0.95 -18.05 -0.13
N ASP A 211 -1.68 -19.04 0.41
CA ASP A 211 -1.22 -20.41 0.46
C ASP A 211 -2.31 -21.38 0.02
N ASN A 212 -2.28 -21.76 -1.25
CA ASN A 212 -3.27 -22.65 -1.84
C ASN A 212 -2.58 -23.93 -2.33
N PRO A 213 -2.81 -25.10 -1.68
CA PRO A 213 -2.24 -26.37 -2.10
C PRO A 213 -2.61 -26.73 -3.55
N ASN A 214 -1.70 -27.41 -4.26
CA ASN A 214 -1.84 -27.82 -5.66
C ASN A 214 -2.11 -26.71 -6.68
N TRP A 215 -2.03 -25.45 -6.27
CA TRP A 215 -1.97 -24.32 -7.19
C TRP A 215 -0.56 -24.12 -7.74
N VAL A 216 -0.50 -23.65 -8.98
CA VAL A 216 0.72 -23.15 -9.62
C VAL A 216 0.48 -21.76 -10.19
N ASP A 217 1.55 -20.99 -10.30
CA ASP A 217 1.62 -19.81 -11.16
C ASP A 217 2.90 -19.85 -12.00
N ASP A 218 3.00 -18.96 -12.98
CA ASP A 218 4.11 -18.88 -13.92
C ASP A 218 5.07 -17.71 -13.65
N THR A 219 5.04 -17.18 -12.42
CA THR A 219 6.09 -16.26 -11.95
C THR A 219 7.34 -17.04 -11.56
N CYS A 220 8.52 -16.44 -11.67
CA CYS A 220 9.77 -17.11 -11.34
C CYS A 220 10.89 -16.10 -11.11
N ASP A 221 12.03 -16.58 -10.62
CA ASP A 221 13.27 -15.82 -10.60
C ASP A 221 14.46 -16.73 -10.90
N GLY A 222 15.60 -16.11 -11.23
CA GLY A 222 16.73 -16.84 -11.77
C GLY A 222 17.99 -16.04 -11.99
N THR A 223 18.95 -16.72 -12.60
CA THR A 223 20.29 -16.21 -12.91
C THR A 223 20.44 -15.95 -14.42
N VAL A 224 21.26 -14.96 -14.75
CA VAL A 224 21.64 -14.57 -16.12
C VAL A 224 23.16 -14.41 -16.16
N ARG A 225 23.81 -15.10 -17.10
CA ARG A 225 25.26 -15.06 -17.31
C ARG A 225 25.58 -14.85 -18.79
N ALA A 226 26.64 -14.11 -19.08
CA ALA A 226 27.11 -13.87 -20.43
C ALA A 226 28.54 -14.37 -20.61
N ARG A 227 28.79 -14.99 -21.76
CA ARG A 227 30.11 -15.24 -22.31
C ARG A 227 30.26 -14.40 -23.56
N VAL A 228 31.32 -13.60 -23.64
CA VAL A 228 31.60 -12.73 -24.79
C VAL A 228 32.92 -13.12 -25.41
N SER A 229 32.98 -13.22 -26.74
CA SER A 229 34.19 -13.54 -27.49
C SER A 229 34.46 -12.51 -28.57
N HIS A 230 35.74 -12.25 -28.83
CA HIS A 230 36.21 -11.43 -29.96
C HIS A 230 37.52 -12.01 -30.50
N GLY A 231 37.50 -12.59 -31.69
CA GLY A 231 38.65 -13.32 -32.22
C GLY A 231 39.02 -14.51 -31.33
N LYS A 232 40.19 -14.46 -30.69
CA LYS A 232 40.67 -15.51 -29.76
C LYS A 232 40.35 -15.23 -28.30
N ASP A 233 40.00 -13.99 -27.98
CA ASP A 233 39.77 -13.55 -26.61
C ASP A 233 38.35 -13.92 -26.16
N THR A 234 38.20 -14.25 -24.88
CA THR A 234 36.90 -14.60 -24.29
C THR A 234 36.82 -14.13 -22.85
N TRP A 235 35.71 -13.48 -22.51
CA TRP A 235 35.40 -12.99 -21.18
C TRP A 235 34.08 -13.59 -20.69
N TYR A 236 33.92 -13.63 -19.36
CA TYR A 236 32.71 -14.09 -18.68
C TYR A 236 32.23 -12.99 -17.75
N SER A 237 30.93 -12.68 -17.81
CA SER A 237 30.34 -11.75 -16.85
C SER A 237 30.10 -12.47 -15.52
N ASP A 238 30.08 -11.71 -14.43
CA ASP A 238 29.47 -12.21 -13.19
C ASP A 238 27.96 -12.41 -13.37
N THR A 239 27.36 -13.08 -12.39
CA THR A 239 25.92 -13.39 -12.38
C THR A 239 25.07 -12.14 -12.18
N ALA A 240 24.24 -11.83 -13.19
CA ALA A 240 23.06 -10.98 -13.02
C ALA A 240 21.84 -11.84 -12.70
N HIS A 241 20.73 -11.22 -12.30
CA HIS A 241 19.51 -11.92 -11.94
C HIS A 241 18.30 -11.41 -12.71
N ILE A 242 17.28 -12.24 -12.80
CA ILE A 242 15.98 -11.92 -13.40
C ILE A 242 14.87 -12.26 -12.42
N VAL A 243 13.92 -11.35 -12.26
CA VAL A 243 12.66 -11.58 -11.54
C VAL A 243 11.51 -11.41 -12.53
N CYS A 244 10.76 -12.49 -12.74
CA CYS A 244 9.56 -12.55 -13.57
C CYS A 244 8.33 -12.48 -12.66
N THR A 245 7.65 -11.34 -12.64
CA THR A 245 6.63 -11.00 -11.65
C THR A 245 5.34 -10.46 -12.28
N THR A 246 4.43 -9.96 -11.45
CA THR A 246 3.10 -9.47 -11.81
C THR A 246 3.16 -8.22 -12.69
N PRO A 247 2.08 -7.91 -13.45
CA PRO A 247 1.98 -6.65 -14.17
C PRO A 247 2.01 -5.46 -13.22
N LYS A 248 2.62 -4.35 -13.66
CA LYS A 248 2.53 -3.05 -12.98
C LYS A 248 1.49 -2.19 -13.67
N TYR A 249 0.32 -2.05 -13.07
CA TYR A 249 -0.80 -1.34 -13.69
C TYR A 249 -0.66 0.18 -13.66
N ALA A 250 0.26 0.73 -12.87
CA ALA A 250 0.57 2.16 -12.82
C ALA A 250 2.07 2.42 -13.01
N SER A 251 2.58 2.14 -14.21
CA SER A 251 4.00 2.25 -14.58
C SER A 251 4.65 3.59 -14.22
N ALA A 252 3.92 4.70 -14.40
CA ALA A 252 4.37 6.07 -14.12
C ALA A 252 4.38 6.46 -12.63
N ILE A 253 3.94 5.57 -11.74
CA ILE A 253 3.77 5.86 -10.31
C ILE A 253 4.74 4.99 -9.50
N TYR A 254 5.43 5.65 -8.57
CA TYR A 254 6.51 5.08 -7.78
C TYR A 254 6.07 4.86 -6.33
N ALA A 255 6.56 3.78 -5.71
CA ALA A 255 6.38 3.55 -4.28
C ALA A 255 7.21 4.57 -3.48
N PRO A 256 6.82 4.92 -2.24
CA PRO A 256 7.64 5.77 -1.37
C PRO A 256 9.05 5.20 -1.15
N THR A 257 9.16 3.88 -1.09
CA THR A 257 10.41 3.12 -1.02
C THR A 257 10.38 2.04 -2.10
N THR A 258 11.36 2.06 -2.99
CA THR A 258 11.57 1.11 -4.10
C THR A 258 12.64 0.08 -3.75
N LEU A 259 12.80 -1.01 -4.52
CA LEU A 259 13.91 -1.95 -4.25
C LEU A 259 15.29 -1.31 -4.43
N TYR A 260 15.40 -0.29 -5.29
CA TYR A 260 16.63 0.48 -5.40
C TYR A 260 16.95 1.20 -4.09
N ASP A 261 15.95 1.81 -3.45
CA ASP A 261 16.10 2.51 -2.17
C ASP A 261 16.48 1.54 -1.04
N VAL A 262 15.89 0.33 -1.01
CA VAL A 262 16.23 -0.73 -0.04
C VAL A 262 17.69 -1.16 -0.20
N MET A 263 18.10 -1.45 -1.45
CA MET A 263 19.46 -1.87 -1.75
C MET A 263 20.47 -0.78 -1.41
N GLU A 264 20.21 0.48 -1.79
CA GLU A 264 21.06 1.62 -1.46
C GLU A 264 21.22 1.78 0.07
N ASN A 265 20.13 1.62 0.82
CA ASN A 265 20.16 1.68 2.27
C ASN A 265 21.02 0.57 2.90
N ILE A 266 20.93 -0.67 2.41
CA ILE A 266 21.74 -1.80 2.92
C ILE A 266 23.23 -1.55 2.69
N TYR A 267 23.61 -1.10 1.49
CA TYR A 267 25.02 -0.76 1.19
C TYR A 267 25.51 0.41 2.05
N ALA A 268 24.69 1.45 2.23
CA ALA A 268 25.02 2.58 3.10
C ALA A 268 25.20 2.15 4.56
N LYS A 269 24.29 1.33 5.09
CA LYS A 269 24.39 0.74 6.44
C LYS A 269 25.68 -0.02 6.61
N LYS A 270 26.00 -0.91 5.66
CA LYS A 270 27.24 -1.71 5.73
C LYS A 270 28.47 -0.81 5.73
N LYS A 271 28.53 0.17 4.83
CA LYS A 271 29.65 1.11 4.72
C LYS A 271 29.83 1.97 5.99
N GLY A 272 28.72 2.36 6.61
CA GLY A 272 28.70 3.14 7.86
C GLY A 272 28.80 2.30 9.14
N ASN A 273 29.08 0.99 9.04
CA ASN A 273 29.10 0.07 10.18
C ASN A 273 27.82 0.14 11.04
N GLY A 274 26.66 0.25 10.41
CA GLY A 274 25.36 0.38 11.04
C GLY A 274 24.86 1.83 11.15
N ASP A 275 25.75 2.82 11.14
CA ASP A 275 25.37 4.24 11.18
C ASP A 275 25.34 4.84 9.77
N VAL A 276 24.16 4.90 9.15
CA VAL A 276 23.98 5.52 7.83
C VAL A 276 24.34 7.00 7.81
N SER A 277 24.24 7.70 8.94
CA SER A 277 24.48 9.15 8.99
C SER A 277 25.95 9.49 8.77
N SER A 278 26.86 8.58 9.14
CA SER A 278 28.31 8.69 8.94
C SER A 278 28.71 8.67 7.45
N VAL A 279 27.86 8.12 6.57
CA VAL A 279 28.15 7.97 5.14
C VAL A 279 27.30 8.89 4.25
N VAL A 280 26.38 9.67 4.84
CA VAL A 280 25.59 10.65 4.08
C VAL A 280 26.48 11.84 3.68
N GLY A 281 26.88 11.87 2.42
CA GLY A 281 27.64 12.96 1.80
C GLY A 281 26.83 14.25 1.63
N GLU A 282 27.22 15.04 0.61
CA GLU A 282 26.47 16.23 0.20
C GLU A 282 25.09 15.81 -0.33
N VAL A 283 24.02 16.38 0.25
CA VAL A 283 22.64 16.14 -0.20
C VAL A 283 22.30 17.08 -1.33
N GLU A 284 21.87 16.55 -2.47
CA GLU A 284 21.41 17.34 -3.61
C GLU A 284 19.89 17.19 -3.75
N TYR A 285 19.18 18.32 -3.86
CA TYR A 285 17.72 18.35 -3.79
C TYR A 285 17.04 17.46 -4.83
N TRP A 286 17.44 17.54 -6.10
CA TRP A 286 16.80 16.80 -7.18
C TRP A 286 17.13 15.31 -7.16
N ARG A 287 18.35 14.95 -6.76
CA ARG A 287 18.81 13.57 -6.66
C ARG A 287 18.25 12.84 -5.45
N ASP A 288 18.25 13.48 -4.28
CA ASP A 288 18.08 12.80 -2.99
C ASP A 288 16.74 13.09 -2.29
N ILE A 289 16.09 14.22 -2.61
CA ILE A 289 14.90 14.70 -1.88
C ILE A 289 13.66 14.72 -2.77
N TRP A 290 13.81 15.17 -4.01
CA TRP A 290 12.69 15.40 -4.91
C TRP A 290 11.81 14.17 -5.09
N ASP A 291 12.42 12.99 -5.25
CA ASP A 291 11.72 11.72 -5.38
C ASP A 291 10.76 11.46 -4.22
N LEU A 292 11.19 11.67 -2.97
CA LEU A 292 10.35 11.50 -1.79
C LEU A 292 9.21 12.54 -1.71
N ILE A 293 9.44 13.76 -2.20
CA ILE A 293 8.45 14.83 -2.21
C ILE A 293 7.39 14.61 -3.30
N GLN A 294 7.77 14.14 -4.50
CA GLN A 294 6.83 13.95 -5.60
C GLN A 294 5.96 12.70 -5.47
N ARG A 295 6.51 11.60 -4.93
CA ARG A 295 5.84 10.29 -4.81
C ARG A 295 4.44 10.34 -4.16
N PRO A 296 4.20 11.03 -3.02
CA PRO A 296 2.86 11.08 -2.43
C PRO A 296 1.82 11.81 -3.30
N VAL A 297 2.26 12.79 -4.10
CA VAL A 297 1.40 13.46 -5.09
C VAL A 297 1.12 12.54 -6.27
N LEU A 298 2.10 11.75 -6.73
CA LEU A 298 1.86 10.76 -7.79
C LEU A 298 0.92 9.63 -7.31
N LEU A 299 1.09 9.17 -6.08
CA LEU A 299 0.24 8.15 -5.47
C LEU A 299 -1.22 8.60 -5.30
N SER A 300 -1.49 9.90 -5.25
CA SER A 300 -2.87 10.42 -5.16
C SER A 300 -3.74 9.94 -6.32
N TRP A 301 -3.16 9.63 -7.47
CA TRP A 301 -3.87 9.17 -8.67
C TRP A 301 -4.36 7.72 -8.60
N VAL A 302 -3.83 6.94 -7.65
CA VAL A 302 -4.09 5.51 -7.53
C VAL A 302 -4.49 5.08 -6.12
N ASN A 303 -4.50 6.00 -5.16
CA ASN A 303 -4.85 5.70 -3.76
C ASN A 303 -5.76 6.80 -3.19
N GLY A 304 -6.91 6.40 -2.66
CA GLY A 304 -7.93 7.33 -2.16
C GLY A 304 -7.47 8.14 -0.94
N GLN A 305 -6.64 7.56 -0.07
CA GLN A 305 -6.09 8.22 1.12
C GLN A 305 -5.06 9.28 0.71
N ALA A 306 -4.13 8.93 -0.19
CA ALA A 306 -3.20 9.89 -0.78
C ALA A 306 -3.95 11.00 -1.52
N ASN A 307 -5.03 10.68 -2.24
CA ASN A 307 -5.89 11.67 -2.89
C ASN A 307 -6.53 12.66 -1.90
N GLY A 308 -6.93 12.21 -0.71
CA GLY A 308 -7.47 13.08 0.34
C GLY A 308 -6.49 14.14 0.85
N GLY A 309 -5.18 13.85 0.86
CA GLY A 309 -4.15 14.75 1.41
C GLY A 309 -3.28 15.46 0.36
N HIS A 310 -3.01 14.82 -0.77
CA HIS A 310 -2.01 15.22 -1.76
C HIS A 310 -2.56 15.42 -3.17
N GLY A 311 -3.84 15.07 -3.43
CA GLY A 311 -4.46 15.24 -4.74
C GLY A 311 -4.72 16.69 -5.15
N PRO A 312 -5.30 16.91 -6.34
CA PRO A 312 -5.69 18.24 -6.82
C PRO A 312 -6.52 19.01 -5.78
N GLY A 313 -6.15 20.26 -5.52
CA GLY A 313 -6.83 21.11 -4.54
C GLY A 313 -6.60 20.75 -3.07
N ARG A 314 -5.69 19.81 -2.75
CA ARG A 314 -5.36 19.45 -1.37
C ARG A 314 -4.10 20.17 -0.87
N MET A 315 -4.01 20.35 0.44
CA MET A 315 -2.92 21.11 1.09
C MET A 315 -1.53 20.53 0.79
N GLY A 316 -1.41 19.19 0.67
CA GLY A 316 -0.16 18.48 0.44
C GLY A 316 0.18 18.27 -1.04
N ASN A 317 -0.48 18.94 -1.98
CA ASN A 317 -0.12 18.88 -3.39
C ASN A 317 1.18 19.66 -3.63
N PHE A 318 2.31 18.97 -3.53
CA PHE A 318 3.63 19.58 -3.62
C PHE A 318 4.01 20.04 -5.03
N PHE A 319 3.25 19.69 -6.08
CA PHE A 319 3.48 20.26 -7.43
C PHE A 319 3.06 21.73 -7.57
N ASP A 320 2.41 22.31 -6.55
CA ASP A 320 2.16 23.74 -6.49
C ASP A 320 3.48 24.54 -6.56
N PRO A 321 3.61 25.52 -7.47
CA PRO A 321 4.82 26.35 -7.59
C PRO A 321 5.25 27.03 -6.27
N GLU A 322 4.30 27.38 -5.40
CA GLU A 322 4.60 27.97 -4.10
C GLU A 322 5.19 26.94 -3.12
N TRP A 323 4.77 25.67 -3.22
CA TRP A 323 5.43 24.58 -2.50
C TRP A 323 6.84 24.38 -3.03
N GLN A 324 7.00 24.20 -4.35
CA GLN A 324 8.30 24.01 -5.00
C GLN A 324 9.33 25.05 -4.57
N LYS A 325 8.94 26.34 -4.61
CA LYS A 325 9.79 27.46 -4.22
C LYS A 325 10.31 27.33 -2.78
N LYS A 326 9.46 26.92 -1.84
CA LYS A 326 9.83 26.76 -0.42
C LYS A 326 10.68 25.51 -0.18
N LEU A 327 10.32 24.40 -0.80
CA LEU A 327 10.96 23.10 -0.55
C LEU A 327 12.38 23.00 -1.12
N GLN A 328 12.64 23.66 -2.25
CA GLN A 328 13.99 23.71 -2.83
C GLN A 328 14.86 24.81 -2.22
N SER A 329 14.34 25.72 -1.40
CA SER A 329 15.13 26.85 -0.89
C SER A 329 15.88 26.49 0.39
N THR A 330 17.14 26.91 0.49
CA THR A 330 18.00 26.79 1.69
C THR A 330 17.83 27.97 2.65
N LEU A 331 17.03 28.98 2.31
CA LEU A 331 16.86 30.17 3.15
C LEU A 331 16.24 29.83 4.53
N PRO A 332 16.67 30.50 5.62
CA PRO A 332 16.17 30.24 6.98
C PRO A 332 14.66 30.42 7.14
N GLU A 333 14.05 31.35 6.41
CA GLU A 333 12.60 31.60 6.44
C GLU A 333 11.75 30.41 5.96
N HIS A 334 12.34 29.46 5.24
CA HIS A 334 11.66 28.25 4.77
C HIS A 334 12.02 26.99 5.59
N GLU A 335 12.93 27.11 6.55
CA GLU A 335 13.35 26.00 7.43
C GLU A 335 12.18 25.40 8.20
N ALA A 336 11.31 26.25 8.77
CA ALA A 336 10.12 25.79 9.49
C ALA A 336 9.19 24.94 8.61
N THR A 337 9.06 25.30 7.32
CA THR A 337 8.26 24.51 6.36
C THR A 337 8.87 23.13 6.13
N ARG A 338 10.19 23.04 5.90
CA ARG A 338 10.87 21.75 5.69
C ARG A 338 10.81 20.88 6.96
N LYS A 339 10.96 21.48 8.14
CA LYS A 339 10.86 20.79 9.43
C LYS A 339 9.45 20.28 9.74
N ILE A 340 8.40 21.00 9.36
CA ILE A 340 7.02 20.50 9.48
C ILE A 340 6.82 19.24 8.64
N ILE A 341 7.39 19.19 7.43
CA ILE A 341 7.31 18.00 6.58
C ILE A 341 8.12 16.84 7.17
N LEU A 342 9.36 17.08 7.62
CA LEU A 342 10.14 16.05 8.32
C LEU A 342 9.40 15.53 9.57
N GLY A 343 8.73 16.41 10.32
CA GLY A 343 7.95 16.04 11.50
C GLY A 343 6.72 15.18 11.20
N ARG A 344 6.29 15.10 9.94
CA ARG A 344 5.27 14.12 9.49
C ARG A 344 5.88 12.75 9.18
N MET A 345 7.19 12.65 8.95
CA MET A 345 7.82 11.40 8.54
C MET A 345 8.01 10.48 9.74
N ARG A 346 7.58 9.22 9.59
CA ARG A 346 7.83 8.16 10.55
C ARG A 346 9.34 7.91 10.66
N LEU A 347 9.82 7.78 11.89
CA LEU A 347 11.20 7.43 12.18
C LEU A 347 11.48 6.02 11.66
N PRO A 348 12.64 5.77 11.02
CA PRO A 348 13.05 4.44 10.59
C PRO A 348 13.35 3.54 11.80
N TYR A 349 13.44 2.22 11.60
CA TYR A 349 13.59 1.26 12.69
C TYR A 349 15.05 1.16 13.14
N VAL A 350 15.39 1.94 14.18
CA VAL A 350 16.66 1.82 14.94
C VAL A 350 16.35 1.73 16.43
N ASP A 351 17.19 1.03 17.19
CA ASP A 351 16.97 0.73 18.62
C ASP A 351 16.64 1.99 19.45
N GLU A 352 17.28 3.13 19.16
CA GLU A 352 17.05 4.37 19.91
C GLU A 352 15.68 5.02 19.66
N THR A 353 14.97 4.59 18.60
CA THR A 353 13.68 5.18 18.18
C THR A 353 12.47 4.34 18.52
N GLU A 354 12.63 3.15 19.12
CA GLU A 354 11.54 2.20 19.38
C GLU A 354 10.35 2.85 20.10
N VAL A 355 10.62 3.56 21.21
CA VAL A 355 9.58 4.25 22.00
C VAL A 355 8.92 5.36 21.20
N ALA A 356 9.70 6.14 20.43
CA ALA A 356 9.18 7.22 19.61
C ALA A 356 8.30 6.68 18.47
N ARG A 357 8.67 5.55 17.87
CA ARG A 357 7.92 4.88 16.80
C ARG A 357 6.56 4.37 17.26
N ARG A 358 6.46 3.81 18.48
CA ARG A 358 5.16 3.49 19.12
C ARG A 358 4.27 4.71 19.19
N GLY A 359 4.85 5.83 19.65
CA GLY A 359 4.17 7.13 19.66
C GLY A 359 3.90 7.73 18.28
N GLN A 360 4.35 7.12 17.18
CA GLN A 360 4.02 7.52 15.82
C GLN A 360 3.01 6.58 15.15
N ALA A 361 2.66 5.43 15.74
CA ALA A 361 1.86 4.37 15.13
C ALA A 361 0.37 4.73 14.96
N PHE A 362 0.09 5.77 14.19
CA PHE A 362 -1.24 6.22 13.78
C PHE A 362 -1.17 7.03 12.48
N LYS A 363 -2.35 7.34 11.91
CA LYS A 363 -2.57 7.82 10.54
C LYS A 363 -2.08 9.26 10.27
N TYR A 364 -1.56 9.94 11.28
CA TYR A 364 -0.98 11.27 11.14
C TYR A 364 0.42 11.24 10.50
N PHE A 365 1.16 10.15 10.68
CA PHE A 365 2.54 10.04 10.20
C PHE A 365 2.61 9.36 8.84
N MET A 366 3.63 9.73 8.06
CA MET A 366 3.86 9.30 6.69
C MET A 366 5.05 8.35 6.58
N PRO A 367 5.02 7.39 5.64
CA PRO A 367 3.89 7.09 4.76
C PRO A 367 2.72 6.45 5.53
N TRP A 368 1.49 6.82 5.17
CA TRP A 368 0.30 6.12 5.67
C TRP A 368 0.06 4.86 4.82
N LEU A 369 0.95 3.89 4.99
CA LEU A 369 0.88 2.55 4.40
C LEU A 369 1.06 1.50 5.50
N SER A 370 0.53 0.30 5.28
CA SER A 370 0.80 -0.88 6.09
C SER A 370 2.29 -1.18 6.15
N GLY A 371 2.72 -1.86 7.21
CA GLY A 371 4.11 -2.30 7.42
C GLY A 371 4.23 -3.81 7.31
N ASP A 372 5.43 -4.31 7.57
CA ASP A 372 5.73 -5.75 7.52
C ASP A 372 5.07 -6.54 8.67
N GLY A 373 4.55 -5.87 9.69
CA GLY A 373 3.80 -6.49 10.78
C GLY A 373 2.35 -6.82 10.43
N GLY A 374 1.90 -6.49 9.21
CA GLY A 374 0.52 -6.66 8.80
C GLY A 374 -0.21 -5.33 8.60
N ARG A 375 -1.54 -5.40 8.58
CA ARG A 375 -2.41 -4.24 8.36
C ARG A 375 -2.22 -3.19 9.46
N THR A 376 -2.14 -1.92 9.07
CA THR A 376 -2.02 -0.77 9.99
C THR A 376 -2.97 -0.87 11.18
N THR A 377 -2.40 -0.98 12.38
CA THR A 377 -3.10 -1.07 13.67
C THR A 377 -2.55 0.01 14.58
N GLU A 378 -3.41 0.92 15.04
CA GLU A 378 -2.98 2.05 15.87
C GLU A 378 -2.33 1.56 17.17
N GLY A 379 -1.19 2.16 17.53
CA GLY A 379 -0.35 1.75 18.66
C GLY A 379 0.64 0.62 18.37
N ASP A 380 0.57 -0.04 17.20
CA ASP A 380 1.52 -1.06 16.76
C ASP A 380 2.42 -0.54 15.63
N GLU A 381 3.65 -0.19 15.97
CA GLU A 381 4.67 0.37 15.08
C GLU A 381 5.15 -0.59 13.98
N THR A 382 4.92 -1.89 14.12
CA THR A 382 5.34 -2.91 13.14
C THR A 382 4.40 -2.95 11.94
N THR A 383 3.15 -2.55 12.16
CA THR A 383 2.08 -2.54 11.14
C THR A 383 2.05 -1.26 10.29
N PHE A 384 3.00 -0.33 10.48
CA PHE A 384 3.13 0.87 9.66
C PHE A 384 4.49 0.92 8.96
N SER A 385 4.48 1.24 7.66
CA SER A 385 5.71 1.46 6.90
C SER A 385 6.43 2.75 7.31
N SER A 386 7.76 2.75 7.18
CA SER A 386 8.63 3.92 7.24
C SER A 386 9.51 3.98 5.99
N VAL A 387 10.00 5.17 5.66
CA VAL A 387 11.12 5.31 4.71
C VAL A 387 12.38 4.65 5.28
N THR A 388 13.36 4.37 4.42
CA THR A 388 14.65 3.81 4.84
C THR A 388 15.44 4.79 5.72
N GLU A 389 16.42 4.29 6.46
CA GLU A 389 17.29 5.14 7.28
C GLU A 389 18.08 6.13 6.42
N LEU A 390 18.58 5.70 5.26
CA LEU A 390 19.30 6.58 4.34
C LEU A 390 18.40 7.71 3.80
N GLN A 391 17.17 7.39 3.39
CA GLN A 391 16.18 8.39 2.98
C GLN A 391 15.88 9.38 4.12
N TYR A 392 15.69 8.87 5.35
CA TYR A 392 15.43 9.73 6.52
C TYR A 392 16.63 10.62 6.86
N ALA A 393 17.86 10.11 6.80
CA ALA A 393 19.08 10.88 7.06
C ALA A 393 19.26 12.03 6.04
N ARG A 394 18.98 11.78 4.76
CA ARG A 394 18.95 12.81 3.71
C ARG A 394 17.87 13.86 3.97
N LEU A 395 16.65 13.43 4.33
CA LEU A 395 15.55 14.34 4.70
C LEU A 395 15.90 15.22 5.91
N LYS A 396 16.64 14.70 6.89
CA LYS A 396 17.11 15.48 8.05
C LYS A 396 18.04 16.62 7.63
N LYS A 397 19.05 16.32 6.81
CA LYS A 397 19.95 17.34 6.23
C LYS A 397 19.18 18.39 5.41
N TRP A 398 18.26 17.94 4.55
CA TRP A 398 17.38 18.83 3.79
C TRP A 398 16.55 19.75 4.69
N ALA A 399 15.93 19.20 5.73
CA ALA A 399 15.11 19.97 6.67
C ALA A 399 15.93 21.04 7.40
N ASP A 400 17.18 20.71 7.76
CA ASP A 400 18.12 21.64 8.40
C ASP A 400 18.75 22.65 7.42
N GLY A 401 18.49 22.54 6.12
CA GLY A 401 19.06 23.43 5.09
C GLY A 401 20.45 23.05 4.62
N ASP A 402 20.97 21.90 5.04
CA ASP A 402 22.26 21.32 4.63
C ASP A 402 22.11 20.51 3.33
N PHE A 403 21.79 21.20 2.25
CA PHE A 403 21.67 20.62 0.92
C PHE A 403 22.00 21.64 -0.17
N VAL A 404 22.35 21.15 -1.34
CA VAL A 404 22.59 21.97 -2.53
C VAL A 404 21.48 21.75 -3.56
N VAL A 405 21.27 22.74 -4.41
CA VAL A 405 20.30 22.68 -5.50
C VAL A 405 21.03 23.01 -6.78
N ASN A 406 21.06 22.06 -7.71
CA ASN A 406 21.55 22.32 -9.04
C ASN A 406 20.39 22.26 -10.04
N PRO A 407 19.94 23.39 -10.63
CA PRO A 407 18.86 23.38 -11.61
C PRO A 407 19.11 22.46 -12.82
N LYS A 408 20.38 22.16 -13.14
CA LYS A 408 20.73 21.21 -14.21
C LYS A 408 20.43 19.75 -13.85
N ASN A 409 20.31 19.43 -12.56
CA ASN A 409 19.99 18.10 -12.05
C ASN A 409 18.49 17.87 -11.92
N ARG A 410 17.65 18.89 -12.19
CA ARG A 410 16.20 18.72 -12.22
C ARG A 410 15.86 17.56 -13.16
N PRO A 411 15.02 16.59 -12.75
CA PRO A 411 14.75 15.40 -13.55
C PRO A 411 14.28 15.78 -14.96
N ASN A 412 15.08 15.39 -15.94
CA ASN A 412 14.78 15.50 -17.36
C ASN A 412 15.40 14.27 -18.06
N PRO A 413 14.73 13.11 -17.98
CA PRO A 413 15.24 11.88 -18.56
C PRO A 413 15.55 12.07 -20.04
N PRO A 414 16.70 11.57 -20.54
CA PRO A 414 17.02 11.70 -21.95
C PRO A 414 16.04 10.92 -22.84
N PRO A 415 15.86 11.35 -24.10
CA PRO A 415 14.93 10.69 -25.02
C PRO A 415 15.40 9.30 -25.44
N ARG A 416 16.72 9.03 -25.41
CA ARG A 416 17.31 7.72 -25.70
C ARG A 416 18.29 7.33 -24.61
N PHE A 417 18.45 6.04 -24.42
CA PHE A 417 19.38 5.50 -23.44
C PHE A 417 20.83 5.86 -23.79
N GLU A 418 21.15 5.87 -25.09
CA GLU A 418 22.48 6.20 -25.62
C GLU A 418 22.88 7.67 -25.38
N ASP A 419 21.94 8.54 -24.97
CA ASP A 419 22.22 9.93 -24.62
C ASP A 419 22.63 10.09 -23.13
N ILE A 420 22.56 9.00 -22.33
CA ILE A 420 23.18 8.94 -21.00
C ILE A 420 24.70 8.85 -21.17
N LYS A 421 25.46 9.56 -20.33
CA LYS A 421 26.92 9.49 -20.33
C LYS A 421 27.40 8.06 -20.16
N LEU A 422 28.46 7.69 -20.88
CA LEU A 422 28.94 6.31 -20.95
C LEU A 422 29.22 5.71 -19.57
N GLU A 423 29.86 6.49 -18.70
CA GLU A 423 30.19 6.11 -17.34
C GLU A 423 28.95 5.83 -16.45
N ASP A 424 27.81 6.45 -16.76
CA ASP A 424 26.57 6.34 -15.97
C ASP A 424 25.61 5.27 -16.51
N GLN A 425 25.79 4.83 -17.76
CA GLN A 425 24.90 3.89 -18.44
C GLN A 425 24.66 2.58 -17.67
N PRO A 426 25.67 1.89 -17.11
CA PRO A 426 25.43 0.62 -16.38
C PRO A 426 24.59 0.80 -15.11
N VAL A 427 24.87 1.86 -14.33
CA VAL A 427 24.09 2.20 -13.13
C VAL A 427 22.67 2.58 -13.51
N ALA A 428 22.50 3.34 -14.60
CA ALA A 428 21.19 3.76 -15.09
C ALA A 428 20.28 2.56 -15.41
N LEU A 429 20.81 1.51 -16.06
CA LEU A 429 20.05 0.28 -16.34
C LEU A 429 19.55 -0.39 -15.06
N THR A 430 20.44 -0.54 -14.06
CA THR A 430 20.08 -1.18 -12.79
C THR A 430 19.07 -0.34 -12.01
N ARG A 431 19.28 0.98 -11.94
CA ARG A 431 18.34 1.90 -11.29
C ARG A 431 16.98 1.85 -11.97
N ALA A 432 16.91 2.00 -13.29
CA ALA A 432 15.67 1.99 -14.06
C ALA A 432 14.84 0.71 -13.84
N SER A 433 15.52 -0.44 -13.78
CA SER A 433 14.89 -1.74 -13.49
C SER A 433 14.26 -1.78 -12.10
N LEU A 434 14.94 -1.25 -11.08
CA LEU A 434 14.57 -1.38 -9.66
C LEU A 434 13.72 -0.23 -9.11
N GLU A 435 13.76 0.96 -9.68
CA GLU A 435 12.93 2.07 -9.19
C GLU A 435 11.44 1.84 -9.47
N TRP A 436 11.09 0.99 -10.44
CA TRP A 436 9.69 0.66 -10.72
C TRP A 436 9.06 -0.35 -9.75
N THR A 437 9.80 -0.89 -8.79
CA THR A 437 9.32 -1.95 -7.90
C THR A 437 8.92 -1.44 -6.51
N ILE A 438 8.21 -2.27 -5.77
CA ILE A 438 7.94 -2.05 -4.35
C ILE A 438 9.16 -2.46 -3.53
N GLY A 439 9.70 -1.52 -2.73
CA GLY A 439 10.72 -1.79 -1.72
C GLY A 439 10.16 -1.93 -0.31
N ALA A 440 9.08 -1.21 0.03
CA ALA A 440 8.38 -1.37 1.30
C ALA A 440 6.91 -0.95 1.18
N PRO A 441 5.99 -1.56 1.97
CA PRO A 441 6.21 -2.73 2.85
C PRO A 441 6.38 -4.04 2.06
N LEU A 442 6.82 -5.12 2.72
CA LEU A 442 7.05 -6.44 2.10
C LEU A 442 6.31 -7.57 2.87
N TYR A 443 4.97 -7.50 2.87
CA TYR A 443 4.07 -8.48 3.50
C TYR A 443 2.99 -9.02 2.54
N PRO A 444 3.25 -10.08 1.77
CA PRO A 444 4.56 -10.62 1.46
C PRO A 444 5.33 -9.69 0.54
N GLY A 445 4.71 -8.83 -0.27
CA GLY A 445 5.34 -7.98 -1.28
C GLY A 445 4.77 -8.23 -2.68
N ILE A 446 5.25 -7.50 -3.70
CA ILE A 446 4.82 -7.68 -5.10
C ILE A 446 5.91 -8.37 -5.92
N GLU A 447 7.05 -7.71 -6.13
CA GLU A 447 8.14 -8.28 -6.93
C GLU A 447 9.02 -9.23 -6.14
N LEU A 448 9.38 -8.83 -4.93
CA LEU A 448 10.13 -9.59 -3.94
C LEU A 448 9.40 -9.57 -2.62
N SER A 449 9.82 -10.45 -1.70
CA SER A 449 9.37 -10.39 -0.32
C SER A 449 10.41 -9.73 0.59
N TRP A 450 10.19 -9.83 1.90
CA TRP A 450 11.04 -9.25 2.93
C TRP A 450 12.50 -9.69 2.85
N ASN A 451 12.80 -10.79 2.17
CA ASN A 451 14.15 -11.20 1.85
C ASN A 451 14.93 -10.14 1.07
N ALA A 452 14.26 -9.19 0.42
CA ALA A 452 14.89 -8.01 -0.17
C ALA A 452 15.49 -7.03 0.86
N GLU A 453 15.10 -7.10 2.13
CA GLU A 453 15.69 -6.25 3.18
C GLU A 453 16.84 -6.93 3.92
N GLU A 454 17.08 -8.23 3.67
CA GLU A 454 18.12 -9.00 4.35
C GLU A 454 19.50 -8.72 3.74
N PRO A 455 20.51 -8.33 4.53
CA PRO A 455 21.87 -8.08 4.04
C PRO A 455 22.49 -9.26 3.28
N GLU A 456 22.16 -10.49 3.66
CA GLU A 456 22.68 -11.74 3.09
C GLU A 456 22.24 -11.96 1.63
N THR A 457 21.15 -11.31 1.22
CA THR A 457 20.66 -11.31 -0.16
C THR A 457 21.63 -10.59 -1.11
N TYR A 458 22.52 -9.75 -0.60
CA TYR A 458 23.39 -8.87 -1.37
C TYR A 458 24.88 -9.19 -1.22
N ASP A 459 25.67 -8.85 -2.24
CA ASP A 459 27.13 -8.90 -2.13
C ASP A 459 27.65 -7.62 -1.46
N LEU A 460 28.02 -7.77 -0.19
CA LEU A 460 28.52 -6.70 0.66
C LEU A 460 30.04 -6.79 0.89
N SER A 461 30.76 -7.39 -0.06
CA SER A 461 32.23 -7.43 -0.06
C SER A 461 32.84 -6.02 -0.12
N ALA A 462 34.08 -5.89 0.33
CA ALA A 462 34.81 -4.62 0.30
C ALA A 462 34.95 -4.06 -1.14
N GLU A 463 35.09 -4.95 -2.13
CA GLU A 463 35.12 -4.60 -3.55
C GLU A 463 33.76 -4.07 -4.03
N ALA A 464 32.65 -4.76 -3.75
CA ALA A 464 31.33 -4.26 -4.13
C ALA A 464 31.02 -2.88 -3.48
N LEU A 465 31.43 -2.68 -2.22
CA LEU A 465 31.25 -1.42 -1.50
C LEU A 465 32.09 -0.27 -2.08
N SER A 466 33.30 -0.55 -2.60
CA SER A 466 34.19 0.49 -3.15
C SER A 466 33.69 1.03 -4.49
N LEU A 467 32.95 0.22 -5.25
CA LEU A 467 32.38 0.57 -6.55
C LEU A 467 31.14 1.47 -6.48
N GLY A 468 30.60 1.72 -5.28
CA GLY A 468 29.35 2.45 -5.12
C GLY A 468 28.19 1.76 -5.88
N PRO A 469 27.31 2.53 -6.57
CA PRO A 469 26.18 1.94 -7.30
C PRO A 469 26.55 0.94 -8.40
N LEU A 470 27.78 0.96 -8.94
CA LEU A 470 28.26 -0.05 -9.90
C LEU A 470 28.42 -1.43 -9.25
N GLY A 471 28.67 -1.47 -7.95
CA GLY A 471 28.86 -2.68 -7.15
C GLY A 471 27.57 -3.34 -6.69
N PHE A 472 26.42 -2.67 -6.84
CA PHE A 472 25.10 -3.18 -6.45
C PHE A 472 24.79 -4.51 -7.14
N ARG A 473 24.83 -5.62 -6.40
CA ARG A 473 24.50 -6.95 -6.90
C ARG A 473 23.94 -7.87 -5.81
N LEU A 474 23.18 -8.88 -6.23
CA LEU A 474 22.79 -9.96 -5.35
C LEU A 474 23.98 -10.87 -5.03
N ASN A 475 23.92 -11.53 -3.89
CA ASN A 475 24.91 -12.52 -3.50
C ASN A 475 24.92 -13.69 -4.51
N LYS A 476 26.11 -14.15 -4.90
CA LYS A 476 26.29 -15.27 -5.85
C LYS A 476 25.68 -16.59 -5.34
N SER A 477 25.38 -16.69 -4.04
CA SER A 477 24.72 -17.85 -3.44
C SER A 477 23.22 -17.92 -3.69
N VAL A 478 22.58 -16.84 -4.15
CA VAL A 478 21.14 -16.80 -4.45
C VAL A 478 20.85 -17.73 -5.63
N LYS A 479 20.02 -18.75 -5.41
CA LYS A 479 19.67 -19.75 -6.43
C LYS A 479 18.36 -19.40 -7.14
N PRO A 480 18.13 -19.93 -8.36
CA PRO A 480 16.85 -19.76 -9.04
C PRO A 480 15.65 -20.14 -8.17
N GLY A 481 14.64 -19.27 -8.15
CA GLY A 481 13.40 -19.41 -7.39
C GLY A 481 13.49 -18.99 -5.92
N GLU A 482 14.65 -18.59 -5.40
CA GLU A 482 14.79 -18.21 -4.00
C GLU A 482 14.27 -16.81 -3.68
N LEU A 483 14.23 -15.93 -4.67
CA LEU A 483 13.80 -14.55 -4.46
C LEU A 483 12.28 -14.42 -4.31
N THR A 484 11.51 -15.21 -5.06
CA THR A 484 10.04 -15.11 -5.17
C THR A 484 9.28 -16.17 -4.38
N ARG A 485 9.95 -17.19 -3.82
CA ARG A 485 9.29 -18.32 -3.12
C ARG A 485 8.39 -17.92 -1.94
N TYR A 486 8.65 -16.78 -1.33
CA TYR A 486 7.89 -16.24 -0.18
C TYR A 486 6.56 -15.58 -0.58
N LEU A 487 6.41 -15.20 -1.85
CA LEU A 487 5.22 -14.50 -2.36
C LEU A 487 4.01 -15.44 -2.43
N SER A 488 2.81 -14.85 -2.53
CA SER A 488 1.54 -15.57 -2.64
C SER A 488 1.51 -16.57 -3.80
N LEU A 489 0.79 -17.67 -3.57
CA LEU A 489 0.52 -18.73 -4.54
C LEU A 489 -1.01 -19.01 -4.59
N PRO A 490 -1.69 -18.66 -5.69
CA PRO A 490 -1.18 -17.91 -6.84
C PRO A 490 -1.08 -16.40 -6.54
N TRP A 491 -0.18 -15.69 -7.24
CA TRP A 491 0.04 -14.25 -7.00
C TRP A 491 -1.23 -13.38 -7.09
N GLN A 492 -2.20 -13.75 -7.94
CA GLN A 492 -3.46 -13.03 -8.13
C GLN A 492 -4.31 -12.97 -6.86
N SER A 493 -4.18 -13.96 -5.99
CA SER A 493 -4.93 -14.04 -4.73
C SER A 493 -4.57 -12.86 -3.82
N ASP A 494 -3.28 -12.70 -3.51
CA ASP A 494 -2.80 -11.57 -2.74
C ASP A 494 -3.02 -10.27 -3.51
N PHE A 495 -2.76 -10.24 -4.83
CA PHE A 495 -2.93 -9.04 -5.65
C PHE A 495 -4.33 -8.40 -5.57
N TYR A 496 -5.38 -9.21 -5.38
CA TYR A 496 -6.71 -8.70 -5.05
C TYR A 496 -6.76 -8.11 -3.62
N MET A 497 -6.24 -8.84 -2.64
CA MET A 497 -6.26 -8.50 -1.21
C MET A 497 -5.40 -7.28 -0.86
N CYS A 498 -4.41 -6.90 -1.69
CA CYS A 498 -3.52 -5.74 -1.50
C CYS A 498 -4.21 -4.37 -1.56
N ARG A 499 -5.51 -4.26 -1.29
CA ARG A 499 -6.29 -3.01 -1.36
C ARG A 499 -6.04 -2.06 -0.18
N ASN A 500 -6.18 -0.77 -0.45
CA ASN A 500 -6.22 0.38 0.47
C ASN A 500 -4.90 0.89 1.07
N TYR A 501 -3.97 0.01 1.50
CA TYR A 501 -2.85 0.42 2.36
C TYR A 501 -1.48 -0.15 1.99
N TRP A 502 -1.40 -0.99 0.96
CA TRP A 502 -0.21 -1.79 0.69
C TRP A 502 0.62 -1.20 -0.45
N TRP A 503 0.21 -1.44 -1.71
CA TRP A 503 1.07 -1.20 -2.89
C TRP A 503 0.36 -0.49 -4.05
N PRO A 504 -0.25 0.70 -3.81
CA PRO A 504 -1.03 1.41 -4.83
C PRO A 504 -0.27 1.75 -6.13
N SER A 505 1.06 1.85 -6.09
CA SER A 505 1.89 2.10 -7.28
C SER A 505 2.03 0.88 -8.22
N ALA A 506 1.81 -0.34 -7.72
CA ALA A 506 1.82 -1.55 -8.54
C ALA A 506 0.39 -2.00 -8.87
N ARG A 507 -0.48 -1.96 -7.86
CA ARG A 507 -1.90 -2.35 -7.87
C ARG A 507 -2.73 -1.15 -7.41
N PRO A 508 -3.36 -0.39 -8.31
CA PRO A 508 -4.17 0.77 -7.92
C PRO A 508 -5.36 0.41 -7.03
N ASP A 509 -5.74 1.31 -6.13
CA ASP A 509 -6.93 1.20 -5.28
C ASP A 509 -8.10 2.03 -5.84
N ALA A 510 -7.83 3.30 -6.12
CA ALA A 510 -8.82 4.28 -6.53
C ALA A 510 -8.25 5.17 -7.62
N ILE A 511 -8.93 5.24 -8.76
CA ILE A 511 -8.39 5.80 -10.00
C ILE A 511 -9.27 6.91 -10.57
N LEU A 512 -8.67 7.76 -11.41
CA LEU A 512 -9.41 8.66 -12.30
C LEU A 512 -9.77 7.90 -13.59
N SER A 513 -11.07 7.74 -13.86
CA SER A 513 -11.51 7.07 -15.09
C SER A 513 -11.47 7.99 -16.31
N GLN A 514 -11.30 7.42 -17.50
CA GLN A 514 -11.36 8.16 -18.76
C GLN A 514 -12.67 8.92 -18.94
N LYS A 515 -13.79 8.38 -18.42
CA LYS A 515 -15.09 9.06 -18.43
C LYS A 515 -15.05 10.33 -17.59
N VAL A 516 -14.58 10.25 -16.35
CA VAL A 516 -14.50 11.42 -15.47
C VAL A 516 -13.59 12.48 -16.09
N LEU A 517 -12.44 12.10 -16.64
CA LEU A 517 -11.58 13.06 -17.34
C LEU A 517 -12.29 13.72 -18.52
N SER A 518 -13.00 12.94 -19.34
CA SER A 518 -13.76 13.46 -20.49
C SER A 518 -14.84 14.45 -20.05
N ASP A 519 -15.59 14.12 -19.00
CA ASP A 519 -16.65 14.98 -18.46
C ASP A 519 -16.07 16.31 -17.94
N VAL A 520 -14.99 16.25 -17.17
CA VAL A 520 -14.33 17.42 -16.58
C VAL A 520 -13.70 18.32 -17.66
N THR A 521 -12.98 17.73 -18.62
CA THR A 521 -12.37 18.50 -19.72
C THR A 521 -13.41 19.11 -20.64
N THR A 522 -14.54 18.44 -20.88
CA THR A 522 -15.67 19.00 -21.63
C THR A 522 -16.33 20.16 -20.88
N GLN A 523 -16.50 20.02 -19.56
CA GLN A 523 -17.18 21.03 -18.74
C GLN A 523 -16.33 22.29 -18.50
N TYR A 524 -15.03 22.13 -18.25
CA TYR A 524 -14.17 23.24 -17.79
C TYR A 524 -13.06 23.64 -18.77
N GLY A 525 -12.76 22.82 -19.78
CA GLY A 525 -11.65 23.02 -20.71
C GLY A 525 -10.29 22.60 -20.14
N TRP A 526 -9.33 22.32 -21.03
CA TRP A 526 -7.99 21.83 -20.67
C TRP A 526 -7.19 22.83 -19.84
N ASP A 527 -7.24 24.12 -20.13
CA ASP A 527 -6.47 25.13 -19.39
C ASP A 527 -6.86 25.18 -17.91
N ALA A 528 -8.16 25.10 -17.61
CA ALA A 528 -8.66 25.08 -16.24
C ALA A 528 -8.27 23.77 -15.51
N VAL A 529 -8.33 22.64 -16.22
CA VAL A 529 -7.89 21.33 -15.70
C VAL A 529 -6.41 21.35 -15.37
N LEU A 530 -5.54 21.78 -16.29
CA LEU A 530 -4.10 21.83 -16.07
C LEU A 530 -3.71 22.75 -14.91
N LYS A 531 -4.41 23.88 -14.78
CA LYS A 531 -4.25 24.75 -13.62
C LYS A 531 -4.65 24.03 -12.33
N ALA A 532 -5.78 23.31 -12.33
CA ALA A 532 -6.27 22.56 -11.18
C ALA A 532 -5.34 21.43 -10.71
N LEU A 533 -4.61 20.78 -11.62
CA LEU A 533 -3.70 19.67 -11.29
C LEU A 533 -2.62 20.06 -10.28
N ASN A 534 -2.03 21.25 -10.44
CA ASN A 534 -0.93 21.71 -9.62
C ASN A 534 -1.38 22.66 -8.50
N LEU A 535 -2.69 22.88 -8.33
CA LEU A 535 -3.17 23.76 -7.28
C LEU A 535 -3.22 23.00 -5.95
N SER A 536 -2.54 23.55 -4.94
CA SER A 536 -2.83 23.22 -3.55
C SER A 536 -4.06 23.99 -3.06
N GLN A 537 -4.67 23.55 -1.94
CA GLN A 537 -5.87 24.17 -1.40
C GLN A 537 -5.68 25.68 -1.17
N LYS A 538 -6.46 26.50 -1.87
CA LYS A 538 -6.60 27.94 -1.60
C LYS A 538 -7.93 28.19 -0.88
N LYS A 539 -8.10 29.39 -0.30
CA LYS A 539 -9.31 29.78 0.46
C LYS A 539 -10.63 29.64 -0.33
N GLU A 540 -10.58 29.47 -1.64
CA GLU A 540 -11.74 29.33 -2.52
C GLU A 540 -11.80 27.93 -3.14
N PRO A 541 -13.00 27.33 -3.26
CA PRO A 541 -13.18 26.04 -3.89
C PRO A 541 -12.81 26.09 -5.38
N SER A 542 -12.27 24.98 -5.90
CA SER A 542 -11.90 24.83 -7.31
C SER A 542 -12.71 23.66 -7.89
N PRO A 543 -13.86 23.94 -8.53
CA PRO A 543 -14.70 22.90 -9.14
C PRO A 543 -13.96 21.90 -10.04
N PRO A 544 -13.01 22.31 -10.92
CA PRO A 544 -12.23 21.32 -11.68
C PRO A 544 -11.33 20.45 -10.81
N ALA A 545 -10.79 20.96 -9.70
CA ALA A 545 -9.98 20.16 -8.78
C ALA A 545 -10.84 19.16 -8.00
N ASP A 546 -12.00 19.60 -7.52
CA ASP A 546 -12.96 18.73 -6.82
C ASP A 546 -13.46 17.61 -7.75
N ALA A 547 -13.70 17.93 -9.02
CA ALA A 547 -14.13 16.93 -10.00
C ALA A 547 -13.01 15.93 -10.35
N LEU A 548 -11.76 16.38 -10.45
CA LEU A 548 -10.60 15.49 -10.63
C LEU A 548 -10.35 14.58 -9.42
N ALA A 549 -10.75 14.99 -8.22
CA ALA A 549 -10.62 14.17 -7.03
C ALA A 549 -11.66 13.02 -6.96
N ASN A 550 -12.65 12.97 -7.87
CA ASN A 550 -13.67 11.93 -7.89
C ASN A 550 -13.15 10.63 -8.51
N HIS A 551 -12.55 9.79 -7.67
CA HIS A 551 -12.01 8.50 -8.07
C HIS A 551 -13.02 7.36 -7.91
N VAL A 552 -12.86 6.31 -8.72
CA VAL A 552 -13.63 5.06 -8.65
C VAL A 552 -12.71 3.89 -8.28
N PRO A 553 -13.23 2.79 -7.71
CA PRO A 553 -12.44 1.59 -7.46
C PRO A 553 -11.82 1.04 -8.75
N TRP A 554 -10.54 0.68 -8.70
CA TRP A 554 -9.83 0.12 -9.85
C TRP A 554 -10.33 -1.28 -10.20
N GLU A 555 -10.52 -2.15 -9.20
CA GLU A 555 -10.96 -3.54 -9.41
C GLU A 555 -12.46 -3.72 -9.69
N ARG A 556 -13.20 -2.63 -9.98
CA ARG A 556 -14.63 -2.69 -10.23
C ARG A 556 -14.98 -3.73 -11.32
N GLY A 557 -16.03 -4.51 -11.06
CA GLY A 557 -16.41 -5.65 -11.91
C GLY A 557 -15.88 -7.00 -11.43
N ILE A 558 -14.97 -7.01 -10.44
CA ILE A 558 -14.61 -8.20 -9.64
C ILE A 558 -15.53 -8.27 -8.42
N HIS A 559 -15.86 -9.49 -7.95
CA HIS A 559 -16.59 -9.67 -6.69
C HIS A 559 -15.89 -8.94 -5.52
N GLN A 560 -16.66 -8.60 -4.48
CA GLN A 560 -16.11 -7.95 -3.29
C GLN A 560 -15.98 -8.99 -2.17
N ASN A 561 -14.76 -9.18 -1.67
CA ASN A 561 -14.57 -9.90 -0.41
C ASN A 561 -14.91 -8.96 0.75
N TYR A 562 -15.80 -9.41 1.63
CA TYR A 562 -16.13 -8.70 2.87
C TYR A 562 -15.45 -9.31 4.09
N THR A 563 -14.30 -9.96 3.91
CA THR A 563 -13.59 -10.70 4.98
C THR A 563 -13.20 -9.84 6.18
N ASP A 564 -13.01 -8.55 5.98
CA ASP A 564 -12.82 -7.54 7.05
C ASP A 564 -14.03 -7.43 8.00
N VAL A 565 -15.21 -7.84 7.53
CA VAL A 565 -16.50 -7.75 8.22
C VAL A 565 -17.04 -9.15 8.54
N TYR A 566 -16.79 -10.14 7.68
CA TYR A 566 -17.29 -11.52 7.74
C TYR A 566 -16.16 -12.49 7.38
N SER A 567 -15.42 -12.94 8.38
CA SER A 567 -14.23 -13.81 8.21
C SER A 567 -14.54 -15.22 7.69
N ASP A 568 -15.81 -15.61 7.66
CA ASP A 568 -16.32 -16.90 7.19
C ASP A 568 -16.77 -16.90 5.72
N GLN A 569 -16.73 -15.73 5.06
CA GLN A 569 -17.08 -15.62 3.65
C GLN A 569 -15.97 -16.16 2.75
N PRO A 570 -16.31 -16.93 1.70
CA PRO A 570 -15.32 -17.38 0.73
C PRO A 570 -14.68 -16.23 -0.06
N LEU A 571 -13.43 -16.43 -0.51
CA LEU A 571 -12.64 -15.42 -1.22
C LEU A 571 -12.95 -15.41 -2.74
N PHE A 572 -14.21 -15.23 -3.10
CA PHE A 572 -14.66 -15.24 -4.51
C PHE A 572 -13.85 -14.30 -5.39
N ALA A 573 -13.49 -13.14 -4.87
CA ALA A 573 -12.75 -12.14 -5.61
C ALA A 573 -11.30 -12.53 -5.93
N ASN A 574 -10.69 -13.41 -5.11
CA ASN A 574 -9.34 -13.93 -5.36
C ASN A 574 -9.39 -14.87 -6.58
N THR A 575 -10.39 -15.75 -6.63
CA THR A 575 -10.64 -16.62 -7.80
C THR A 575 -11.00 -15.80 -9.04
N ASP A 576 -11.82 -14.75 -8.92
CA ASP A 576 -12.09 -13.84 -10.02
C ASP A 576 -10.83 -13.17 -10.56
N MET A 577 -9.92 -12.74 -9.67
CA MET A 577 -8.67 -12.09 -10.06
C MET A 577 -7.78 -13.05 -10.87
N VAL A 578 -7.72 -14.33 -10.50
CA VAL A 578 -7.05 -15.36 -11.31
C VAL A 578 -7.58 -15.38 -12.74
N GLN A 579 -8.91 -15.32 -12.90
CA GLN A 579 -9.55 -15.42 -14.21
C GLN A 579 -9.55 -14.09 -14.99
N ASN A 580 -9.50 -12.95 -14.31
CA ASN A 580 -9.84 -11.65 -14.90
C ASN A 580 -8.79 -10.55 -14.75
N TRP A 581 -7.62 -10.81 -14.13
CA TRP A 581 -6.57 -9.78 -13.97
C TRP A 581 -6.29 -9.02 -15.27
N HIS A 582 -6.13 -9.73 -16.39
CA HIS A 582 -5.82 -9.17 -17.70
C HIS A 582 -6.89 -8.22 -18.27
N LYS A 583 -8.10 -8.23 -17.71
CA LYS A 583 -9.21 -7.36 -18.11
C LYS A 583 -9.20 -6.01 -17.40
N LEU A 584 -8.42 -5.84 -16.34
CA LEU A 584 -8.28 -4.59 -15.60
C LEU A 584 -7.53 -3.53 -16.43
N GLY A 585 -7.83 -2.24 -16.20
CA GLY A 585 -7.23 -1.15 -16.95
C GLY A 585 -5.86 -0.73 -16.44
N PHE A 586 -5.01 -0.21 -17.34
CA PHE A 586 -3.72 0.38 -16.99
C PHE A 586 -3.88 1.89 -16.79
N ILE A 587 -3.15 2.41 -15.82
CA ILE A 587 -3.06 3.83 -15.51
C ILE A 587 -1.95 4.42 -16.37
N VAL A 588 -2.36 5.19 -17.37
CA VAL A 588 -1.47 5.78 -18.37
C VAL A 588 -1.54 7.29 -18.33
N ARG A 589 -0.44 7.93 -18.69
CA ARG A 589 -0.38 9.38 -18.85
C ARG A 589 -1.28 9.81 -20.01
N VAL A 590 -2.08 10.85 -19.80
CA VAL A 590 -2.84 11.52 -20.84
C VAL A 590 -2.37 12.97 -20.95
N ASP A 591 -1.90 13.36 -22.13
CA ASP A 591 -1.53 14.74 -22.44
C ASP A 591 -2.69 15.48 -23.14
N PRO A 592 -2.79 16.82 -23.01
CA PRO A 592 -3.76 17.61 -23.75
C PRO A 592 -3.57 17.46 -25.26
N PRO A 593 -4.65 17.55 -26.07
CA PRO A 593 -4.55 17.50 -27.52
C PRO A 593 -3.54 18.51 -28.07
N GLY A 594 -2.54 18.02 -28.81
CA GLY A 594 -1.52 18.85 -29.47
C GLY A 594 -0.43 19.40 -28.54
N GLN A 595 -0.33 18.97 -27.28
CA GLN A 595 0.71 19.40 -26.35
C GLN A 595 1.46 18.21 -25.74
N ASN A 596 2.79 18.28 -25.70
CA ASN A 596 3.62 17.42 -24.85
C ASN A 596 4.02 18.22 -23.61
N LEU A 597 3.34 18.00 -22.49
CA LEU A 597 3.68 18.72 -21.26
C LEU A 597 4.98 18.19 -20.63
N PRO A 598 5.76 18.99 -19.90
CA PRO A 598 6.86 18.48 -19.10
C PRO A 598 6.32 17.69 -17.90
N VAL A 599 7.03 16.62 -17.49
CA VAL A 599 6.80 15.94 -16.20
C VAL A 599 7.10 16.98 -15.10
N PRO A 600 6.10 17.43 -14.32
CA PRO A 600 5.18 16.60 -13.54
C PRO A 600 3.69 16.75 -13.89
N SER A 601 3.33 17.29 -15.06
CA SER A 601 1.94 17.44 -15.52
C SER A 601 1.28 16.11 -15.93
N LEU A 602 1.58 15.03 -15.21
CA LEU A 602 1.00 13.72 -15.43
C LEU A 602 -0.46 13.77 -15.03
N LEU A 603 -1.32 13.39 -15.98
CA LEU A 603 -2.71 13.07 -15.71
C LEU A 603 -2.88 11.58 -15.93
N PRO A 604 -2.68 10.75 -14.88
CA PRO A 604 -2.81 9.32 -14.98
C PRO A 604 -4.29 8.94 -15.05
N VAL A 605 -4.66 8.21 -16.10
CA VAL A 605 -6.03 7.83 -16.38
C VAL A 605 -6.09 6.34 -16.66
N GLU A 606 -7.10 5.69 -16.15
CA GLU A 606 -7.34 4.30 -16.53
C GLU A 606 -7.83 4.19 -17.97
N ARG A 607 -7.14 3.37 -18.77
CA ARG A 607 -7.57 2.96 -20.10
C ARG A 607 -7.71 1.44 -20.23
N HIS A 608 -8.54 1.06 -21.19
CA HIS A 608 -8.74 -0.32 -21.64
C HIS A 608 -9.26 -1.33 -20.58
N PRO A 609 -10.19 -0.98 -19.67
CA PRO A 609 -10.90 -2.00 -18.90
C PRO A 609 -11.89 -2.75 -19.81
N THR A 610 -11.93 -4.08 -19.72
CA THR A 610 -12.88 -4.92 -20.48
C THR A 610 -13.87 -5.66 -19.58
N LEU A 611 -13.77 -5.51 -18.26
CA LEU A 611 -14.79 -5.99 -17.33
C LEU A 611 -16.07 -5.16 -17.47
N PRO A 612 -17.25 -5.82 -17.58
CA PRO A 612 -18.51 -5.10 -17.56
C PRO A 612 -18.67 -4.36 -16.23
N ILE A 613 -18.95 -3.07 -16.30
CA ILE A 613 -19.33 -2.28 -15.14
C ILE A 613 -20.78 -2.64 -14.84
N PHE A 614 -21.00 -3.48 -13.83
CA PHE A 614 -22.35 -3.69 -13.33
C PHE A 614 -22.88 -2.35 -12.79
N ALA A 615 -23.99 -1.88 -13.33
CA ALA A 615 -24.66 -0.68 -12.82
C ALA A 615 -24.94 -0.86 -11.33
N GLU A 616 -24.71 0.18 -10.52
CA GLU A 616 -24.88 0.14 -9.06
C GLU A 616 -26.27 -0.32 -8.60
N THR A 617 -27.26 -0.34 -9.50
CA THR A 617 -28.63 -0.77 -9.28
C THR A 617 -28.86 -2.29 -9.32
N GLN A 618 -27.87 -3.12 -9.64
CA GLN A 618 -28.00 -4.59 -9.58
C GLN A 618 -27.28 -5.25 -8.39
N ARG A 619 -26.91 -4.48 -7.35
CA ARG A 619 -26.33 -5.00 -6.09
C ARG A 619 -27.35 -5.71 -5.19
N GLN A 620 -28.22 -6.54 -5.76
CA GLN A 620 -28.96 -7.53 -5.02
C GLN A 620 -28.82 -8.87 -5.76
N HIS A 621 -27.79 -9.62 -5.39
CA HIS A 621 -27.82 -11.07 -5.58
C HIS A 621 -28.20 -11.75 -4.27
N PRO A 622 -28.89 -12.89 -4.36
CA PRO A 622 -29.96 -13.26 -3.46
C PRO A 622 -29.41 -13.96 -2.21
N HIS A 623 -29.96 -13.58 -1.06
CA HIS A 623 -30.02 -14.52 0.06
C HIS A 623 -30.76 -15.78 -0.41
N PRO A 624 -30.34 -17.00 -0.04
CA PRO A 624 -31.16 -18.19 -0.23
C PRO A 624 -32.31 -18.16 0.78
N GLN A 625 -33.32 -17.35 0.51
CA GLN A 625 -34.72 -17.37 0.97
C GLN A 625 -35.33 -16.00 0.71
N GLU A 626 -35.99 -15.79 -0.44
CA GLU A 626 -37.13 -14.87 -0.49
C GLU A 626 -38.02 -15.14 -1.71
N MET A 627 -39.31 -15.33 -1.43
CA MET A 627 -40.36 -15.52 -2.42
C MET A 627 -40.73 -14.20 -3.11
N LYS A 628 -40.96 -14.31 -4.42
CA LYS A 628 -41.53 -13.36 -5.39
C LYS A 628 -42.52 -12.29 -4.86
N ARG A 629 -42.32 -11.05 -5.34
CA ARG A 629 -43.30 -10.06 -5.88
C ARG A 629 -42.50 -8.78 -6.15
N GLY A 630 -42.55 -8.04 -7.26
CA GLY A 630 -43.37 -7.91 -8.46
C GLY A 630 -43.04 -6.50 -8.98
N ASP A 631 -42.87 -6.33 -10.30
CA ASP A 631 -42.35 -5.12 -10.95
C ASP A 631 -43.21 -3.85 -10.76
N ASP A 632 -42.57 -2.68 -10.58
CA ASP A 632 -42.93 -1.44 -11.30
C ASP A 632 -41.86 -0.33 -11.14
N VAL A 633 -41.63 0.42 -12.22
CA VAL A 633 -40.59 1.44 -12.41
C VAL A 633 -41.21 2.85 -12.33
N GLN A 634 -40.48 3.81 -11.73
CA GLN A 634 -40.28 5.23 -12.15
C GLN A 634 -40.29 6.23 -10.97
N ASN A 635 -39.11 6.77 -10.60
CA ASN A 635 -38.90 8.21 -10.34
C ASN A 635 -37.39 8.53 -10.12
N PRO A 636 -36.69 9.22 -11.03
CA PRO A 636 -35.30 9.65 -10.84
C PRO A 636 -35.28 11.13 -10.46
N ASN A 637 -35.37 11.47 -9.15
CA ASN A 637 -34.94 12.76 -8.58
C ASN A 637 -35.33 12.85 -7.10
N LEU A 638 -34.52 12.29 -6.20
CA LEU A 638 -34.48 12.65 -4.78
C LEU A 638 -33.12 12.18 -4.21
N PRO A 639 -32.24 13.06 -3.69
CA PRO A 639 -31.01 12.63 -3.04
C PRO A 639 -31.34 11.94 -1.71
N VAL A 640 -31.15 10.62 -1.65
CA VAL A 640 -31.22 9.85 -0.41
C VAL A 640 -29.85 9.95 0.27
N PHE A 641 -29.75 10.73 1.34
CA PHE A 641 -28.63 10.66 2.27
C PHE A 641 -28.70 9.34 3.04
N ALA A 642 -28.04 8.30 2.54
CA ALA A 642 -27.83 7.08 3.29
C ALA A 642 -26.75 7.31 4.36
N LEU A 643 -27.11 7.11 5.63
CA LEU A 643 -26.17 7.06 6.74
C LEU A 643 -25.12 5.96 6.47
N ASN A 644 -23.85 6.34 6.35
CA ASN A 644 -22.75 5.38 6.26
C ASN A 644 -22.58 4.65 7.60
N PRO A 645 -22.78 3.31 7.67
CA PRO A 645 -22.61 2.55 8.90
C PRO A 645 -21.19 2.60 9.47
N GLN A 646 -20.18 2.95 8.64
CA GLN A 646 -18.79 3.10 9.09
C GLN A 646 -18.58 4.29 10.05
N ALA A 647 -19.45 5.31 10.01
CA ALA A 647 -19.39 6.44 10.94
C ALA A 647 -19.84 6.06 12.37
N LEU A 648 -20.51 4.91 12.54
CA LEU A 648 -20.95 4.38 13.83
C LEU A 648 -19.94 3.39 14.42
N THR A 649 -19.08 2.78 13.61
CA THR A 649 -18.00 1.90 14.08
C THR A 649 -16.82 2.65 14.68
N SER A 650 -16.65 3.94 14.36
CA SER A 650 -15.63 4.83 14.92
C SER A 650 -15.86 5.24 16.39
N PHE A 651 -16.98 4.85 17.00
CA PHE A 651 -17.28 5.11 18.42
C PHE A 651 -16.68 4.09 19.39
N LYS A 652 -15.94 3.07 18.92
CA LYS A 652 -15.20 2.17 19.82
C LYS A 652 -14.10 2.96 20.52
N ALA A 653 -14.26 3.18 21.83
CA ALA A 653 -13.20 3.59 22.73
C ALA A 653 -11.93 2.78 22.44
N HIS A 654 -10.97 3.40 21.75
CA HIS A 654 -9.62 2.90 21.56
C HIS A 654 -8.80 3.49 22.67
N THR A 655 -8.66 2.73 23.76
CA THR A 655 -7.93 3.21 24.92
C THR A 655 -6.87 2.23 25.36
N MET A 656 -5.78 2.82 25.84
CA MET A 656 -4.53 2.16 26.24
C MET A 656 -4.76 1.01 27.24
N SER A 657 -4.95 -0.22 26.74
CA SER A 657 -4.81 -1.43 27.56
C SER A 657 -4.64 -2.69 26.70
N ARG A 658 -3.58 -2.71 25.88
CA ARG A 658 -2.95 -3.97 25.41
C ARG A 658 -1.46 -4.06 25.76
N ASN A 659 -0.98 -3.18 26.63
CA ASN A 659 0.33 -3.34 27.25
C ASN A 659 0.09 -3.80 28.69
N ILE A 660 0.56 -5.02 29.00
CA ILE A 660 0.46 -5.79 30.25
C ILE A 660 -0.69 -6.82 30.25
N GLU A 661 -0.40 -8.03 29.77
CA GLU A 661 -0.93 -9.26 30.38
C GLU A 661 0.11 -10.38 30.29
N PHE A 662 0.49 -10.89 31.46
CA PHE A 662 1.39 -12.03 31.67
C PHE A 662 0.68 -13.36 31.34
N CYS A 663 1.47 -14.30 30.81
CA CYS A 663 1.27 -15.74 30.63
C CYS A 663 0.13 -16.49 31.40
N MET A 664 -0.47 -17.47 30.69
CA MET A 664 -0.98 -18.82 31.11
C MET A 664 -2.52 -19.10 30.94
N PRO A 665 -3.02 -20.37 30.82
CA PRO A 665 -3.69 -20.90 29.62
C PRO A 665 -5.19 -21.26 29.79
N ARG A 666 -5.85 -21.59 28.67
CA ARG A 666 -7.26 -22.05 28.57
C ARG A 666 -7.53 -23.37 29.32
N PRO A 667 -8.81 -23.62 29.69
CA PRO A 667 -9.42 -24.91 29.32
C PRO A 667 -10.90 -24.85 28.86
N ASP A 668 -11.13 -25.53 27.73
CA ASP A 668 -12.20 -26.45 27.29
C ASP A 668 -13.62 -26.51 27.91
N ASN A 669 -14.59 -26.67 26.97
CA ASN A 669 -15.58 -27.77 26.83
C ASN A 669 -17.11 -27.56 27.09
N ARG A 670 -17.87 -27.97 26.04
CA ARG A 670 -19.13 -28.79 25.98
C ARG A 670 -20.54 -28.15 26.01
N ALA A 671 -21.15 -28.15 24.82
CA ALA A 671 -22.46 -28.68 24.37
C ALA A 671 -23.68 -28.84 25.32
N SER A 672 -24.87 -28.42 24.86
CA SER A 672 -26.14 -29.20 24.90
C SER A 672 -27.26 -28.63 23.99
N LYS A 673 -28.13 -29.54 23.48
CA LYS A 673 -29.26 -29.36 22.54
C LYS A 673 -30.59 -28.90 23.23
N PRO A 674 -31.62 -28.40 22.49
CA PRO A 674 -32.88 -27.89 23.07
C PRO A 674 -34.04 -28.91 23.07
N PRO A 675 -35.08 -28.73 23.93
CA PRO A 675 -36.39 -29.36 23.77
C PRO A 675 -37.55 -28.35 23.52
N PRO A 676 -38.77 -28.83 23.20
CA PRO A 676 -39.64 -28.19 22.19
C PRO A 676 -40.93 -27.55 22.72
N GLY A 677 -41.50 -26.66 21.90
CA GLY A 677 -42.95 -26.46 21.75
C GLY A 677 -43.60 -25.30 22.50
N GLY A 678 -44.33 -24.46 21.74
CA GLY A 678 -45.39 -23.58 22.26
C GLY A 678 -45.37 -22.15 21.72
N ILE A 679 -46.05 -21.92 20.59
CA ILE A 679 -46.25 -20.59 20.01
C ILE A 679 -47.40 -19.89 20.75
N SER A 680 -47.13 -18.72 21.35
CA SER A 680 -48.13 -17.70 21.64
C SER A 680 -47.58 -16.32 21.26
N GLY A 681 -48.43 -15.51 20.63
CA GLY A 681 -48.06 -14.32 19.86
C GLY A 681 -47.48 -13.17 20.68
N GLY A 682 -46.15 -13.11 20.70
CA GLY A 682 -45.35 -11.91 21.02
C GLY A 682 -44.17 -11.81 20.05
N ILE A 683 -43.70 -10.59 19.79
CA ILE A 683 -42.43 -10.34 19.09
C ILE A 683 -41.35 -11.22 19.75
N PRO A 684 -40.50 -11.95 19.01
CA PRO A 684 -39.42 -12.73 19.61
C PRO A 684 -38.60 -11.80 20.50
N LYS A 685 -38.43 -12.18 21.78
CA LYS A 685 -37.39 -11.57 22.61
C LYS A 685 -36.08 -11.88 21.91
N SER A 686 -35.57 -10.91 21.16
CA SER A 686 -34.19 -10.90 20.70
C SER A 686 -33.28 -11.04 21.92
N ASP A 687 -32.28 -11.90 21.84
CA ASP A 687 -31.27 -12.23 22.87
C ASP A 687 -30.35 -11.04 23.24
N TRP A 688 -30.90 -9.85 23.47
CA TRP A 688 -30.18 -8.66 23.94
C TRP A 688 -30.15 -8.53 25.48
N GLY A 689 -30.72 -9.50 26.20
CA GLY A 689 -30.88 -9.46 27.67
C GLY A 689 -29.59 -9.66 28.48
N GLY A 690 -28.43 -9.81 27.83
CA GLY A 690 -27.16 -10.02 28.53
C GLY A 690 -26.33 -8.75 28.78
N LYS A 691 -26.48 -7.69 27.96
CA LYS A 691 -25.59 -6.50 27.99
C LYS A 691 -26.21 -5.29 28.69
N TRP A 692 -27.55 -5.19 28.71
CA TRP A 692 -28.30 -4.08 29.29
C TRP A 692 -29.50 -4.65 30.06
N GLY A 693 -29.70 -4.25 31.33
CA GLY A 693 -30.92 -4.62 32.07
C GLY A 693 -32.20 -4.05 31.44
N ASN A 694 -32.10 -2.81 30.92
CA ASN A 694 -33.04 -2.15 30.00
C ASN A 694 -32.23 -1.28 29.01
N PRO A 695 -32.61 -1.16 27.73
CA PRO A 695 -31.87 -0.33 26.78
C PRO A 695 -31.93 1.16 27.17
N PRO A 696 -30.79 1.86 27.29
CA PRO A 696 -30.75 3.25 27.79
C PRO A 696 -31.33 4.28 26.80
N ILE A 697 -31.15 4.05 25.49
CA ILE A 697 -31.64 4.96 24.44
C ILE A 697 -32.69 4.25 23.58
N THR A 698 -33.96 4.61 23.79
CA THR A 698 -35.12 3.99 23.13
C THR A 698 -35.93 4.95 22.26
N THR A 699 -35.68 6.26 22.35
CA THR A 699 -36.44 7.28 21.62
C THR A 699 -35.51 8.26 20.89
N LEU A 700 -36.00 8.87 19.81
CA LEU A 700 -35.24 9.88 19.05
C LEU A 700 -34.87 11.12 19.90
N PRO A 701 -35.74 11.66 20.78
CA PRO A 701 -35.35 12.70 21.73
C PRO A 701 -34.23 12.26 22.68
N SER A 702 -34.29 11.02 23.21
CA SER A 702 -33.22 10.48 24.07
C SER A 702 -31.90 10.38 23.31
N LEU A 703 -31.90 9.94 22.06
CA LEU A 703 -30.70 9.89 21.22
C LEU A 703 -30.10 11.29 20.99
N LYS A 704 -30.92 12.31 20.71
CA LYS A 704 -30.45 13.69 20.55
C LYS A 704 -29.82 14.23 21.83
N LYS A 705 -30.44 13.98 22.99
CA LYS A 705 -29.89 14.35 24.31
C LYS A 705 -28.52 13.70 24.52
N HIS A 706 -28.40 12.40 24.25
CA HIS A 706 -27.15 11.66 24.41
C HIS A 706 -26.05 12.10 23.42
N LEU A 707 -26.38 12.48 22.19
CA LEU A 707 -25.39 13.01 21.24
C LEU A 707 -24.90 14.41 21.63
N HIS A 708 -25.78 15.26 22.18
CA HIS A 708 -25.35 16.52 22.80
C HIS A 708 -24.45 16.28 24.02
N PHE A 709 -24.72 15.21 24.77
CA PHE A 709 -23.91 14.82 25.90
C PHE A 709 -22.52 14.35 25.50
N ALA A 710 -22.41 13.57 24.44
CA ALA A 710 -21.14 13.17 23.84
C ALA A 710 -20.32 14.41 23.49
N MET A 711 -20.93 15.38 22.79
CA MET A 711 -20.26 16.64 22.48
C MET A 711 -19.78 17.40 23.75
N ALA A 712 -20.56 17.40 24.82
CA ALA A 712 -20.18 18.06 26.06
C ALA A 712 -19.00 17.34 26.77
N ILE A 713 -18.97 16.00 26.72
CA ILE A 713 -17.87 15.19 27.24
C ILE A 713 -16.57 15.52 26.50
N GLU A 714 -16.55 15.35 25.18
CA GLU A 714 -15.36 15.58 24.34
C GLU A 714 -14.85 17.04 24.42
N LEU A 715 -15.78 18.00 24.50
CA LEU A 715 -15.40 19.40 24.68
C LEU A 715 -14.77 19.67 26.06
N SER A 716 -15.15 18.89 27.09
CA SER A 716 -14.66 19.04 28.46
C SER A 716 -13.37 18.29 28.78
N THR A 717 -12.89 17.42 27.89
CA THR A 717 -11.62 16.71 28.03
C THR A 717 -10.47 17.47 27.34
N ILE A 718 -10.74 18.17 26.24
CA ILE A 718 -9.74 18.94 25.48
C ILE A 718 -8.94 19.93 26.36
N PRO A 719 -9.55 20.84 27.15
CA PRO A 719 -8.79 21.76 27.99
C PRO A 719 -7.97 21.08 29.09
N LEU A 720 -8.43 19.91 29.59
CA LEU A 720 -7.75 19.14 30.61
C LEU A 720 -6.39 18.63 30.10
N TYR A 721 -6.40 18.04 28.90
CA TYR A 721 -5.20 17.56 28.22
C TYR A 721 -4.27 18.72 27.83
N LEU A 722 -4.81 19.81 27.30
CA LEU A 722 -4.04 21.00 26.94
C LEU A 722 -3.32 21.63 28.15
N TYR A 723 -3.99 21.71 29.31
CA TYR A 723 -3.37 22.28 30.52
C TYR A 723 -2.22 21.43 31.05
N ALA A 724 -2.37 20.10 31.03
CA ALA A 724 -1.30 19.20 31.41
C ALA A 724 -0.12 19.30 30.43
N MET A 725 -0.40 19.28 29.13
CA MET A 725 0.60 19.44 28.09
C MET A 725 1.39 20.75 28.25
N TYR A 726 0.70 21.86 28.53
CA TYR A 726 1.31 23.18 28.73
C TYR A 726 2.27 23.23 29.93
N SER A 727 2.07 22.36 30.93
CA SER A 727 2.91 22.32 32.13
C SER A 727 4.18 21.47 31.98
N ILE A 728 4.32 20.72 30.88
CA ILE A 728 5.50 19.88 30.63
C ILE A 728 6.71 20.78 30.40
N LYS A 729 7.69 20.71 31.30
CA LYS A 729 8.93 21.48 31.20
C LYS A 729 9.85 20.82 30.18
N LEU A 730 9.93 21.39 28.99
CA LEU A 730 10.94 21.01 28.02
C LEU A 730 12.32 21.52 28.47
N PRO A 731 13.42 20.79 28.19
CA PRO A 731 14.77 21.25 28.52
C PRO A 731 15.05 22.63 27.92
N ALA A 732 15.63 23.55 28.69
CA ALA A 732 15.80 24.96 28.27
C ALA A 732 16.60 25.12 26.96
N ASN A 733 17.54 24.20 26.70
CA ASN A 733 18.32 24.10 25.47
C ASN A 733 17.57 23.47 24.28
N LYS A 734 16.36 22.93 24.51
CA LYS A 734 15.50 22.28 23.51
C LYS A 734 14.19 23.02 23.25
N ILE A 735 13.79 23.96 24.11
CA ILE A 735 12.57 24.81 23.94
C ILE A 735 12.56 25.57 22.61
N LYS A 736 13.73 25.94 22.07
CA LYS A 736 13.88 26.63 20.78
C LYS A 736 14.28 25.69 19.63
N ASP A 737 14.41 24.39 19.88
CA ASP A 737 14.77 23.41 18.87
C ASP A 737 13.51 22.79 18.26
N PRO A 738 13.06 23.22 17.06
CA PRO A 738 11.87 22.67 16.40
C PRO A 738 12.01 21.18 16.02
N ARG A 739 13.19 20.57 16.19
CA ARG A 739 13.43 19.13 15.98
C ARG A 739 13.16 18.31 17.23
N PHE A 740 13.06 18.94 18.40
CA PHE A 740 12.84 18.23 19.65
C PHE A 740 11.35 17.89 19.78
N TRP A 741 11.02 16.65 19.44
CA TRP A 741 9.73 16.05 19.74
C TRP A 741 9.78 15.41 21.12
N ASP A 742 9.05 15.98 22.07
CA ASP A 742 8.86 15.37 23.37
C ASP A 742 7.74 14.31 23.26
N PRO A 743 8.04 13.02 23.50
CA PRO A 743 7.08 11.93 23.27
C PRO A 743 5.84 12.03 24.17
N VAL A 744 5.97 12.63 25.37
CA VAL A 744 4.85 12.83 26.29
C VAL A 744 3.91 13.91 25.76
N THR A 745 4.47 15.04 25.32
CA THR A 745 3.74 16.12 24.65
C THR A 745 3.05 15.61 23.39
N GLY A 746 3.74 14.75 22.63
CA GLY A 746 3.23 14.12 21.43
C GLY A 746 2.04 13.21 21.65
N ALA A 747 2.13 12.33 22.64
CA ALA A 747 1.04 11.44 23.02
C ALA A 747 -0.20 12.22 23.48
N ILE A 748 -0.02 13.23 24.34
CA ILE A 748 -1.13 14.08 24.81
C ILE A 748 -1.76 14.86 23.64
N ARG A 749 -0.96 15.33 22.70
CA ARG A 749 -1.45 16.01 21.49
C ARG A 749 -2.25 15.09 20.58
N GLY A 750 -1.90 13.81 20.51
CA GLY A 750 -2.68 12.77 19.84
C GLY A 750 -4.07 12.65 20.44
N ILE A 751 -4.15 12.47 21.76
CA ILE A 751 -5.42 12.40 22.50
C ILE A 751 -6.28 13.64 22.24
N ILE A 752 -5.71 14.84 22.32
CA ILE A 752 -6.45 16.09 22.03
C ILE A 752 -7.06 16.08 20.62
N ALA A 753 -6.32 15.61 19.62
CA ALA A 753 -6.81 15.53 18.25
C ALA A 753 -7.95 14.52 18.10
N GLU A 754 -7.90 13.42 18.84
CA GLU A 754 -8.96 12.40 18.90
C GLU A 754 -10.25 12.95 19.53
N GLU A 755 -10.16 13.64 20.68
CA GLU A 755 -11.34 14.26 21.31
C GLU A 755 -11.99 15.33 20.40
N MET A 756 -11.18 16.11 19.68
CA MET A 756 -11.68 17.08 18.69
C MET A 756 -12.38 16.39 17.50
N LEU A 757 -11.92 15.21 17.10
CA LEU A 757 -12.55 14.39 16.08
C LEU A 757 -13.87 13.82 16.59
N HIS A 758 -13.91 13.21 17.78
CA HIS A 758 -15.12 12.68 18.41
C HIS A 758 -16.20 13.76 18.59
N LEU A 759 -15.82 14.95 19.06
CA LEU A 759 -16.71 16.11 19.15
C LEU A 759 -17.38 16.43 17.80
N THR A 760 -16.60 16.39 16.73
CA THR A 760 -17.08 16.66 15.35
C THR A 760 -18.01 15.54 14.88
N LEU A 761 -17.66 14.28 15.12
CA LEU A 761 -18.48 13.12 14.74
C LEU A 761 -19.82 13.10 15.48
N ALA A 762 -19.83 13.34 16.79
CA ALA A 762 -21.06 13.44 17.58
C ALA A 762 -21.96 14.57 17.07
N GLY A 763 -21.39 15.72 16.72
CA GLY A 763 -22.12 16.83 16.10
C GLY A 763 -22.72 16.46 14.74
N ASN A 764 -21.98 15.75 13.90
CA ASN A 764 -22.48 15.30 12.59
C ASN A 764 -23.65 14.32 12.72
N VAL A 765 -23.55 13.35 13.64
CA VAL A 765 -24.64 12.38 13.89
C VAL A 765 -25.86 13.09 14.47
N LEU A 766 -25.66 14.02 15.42
CA LEU A 766 -26.73 14.86 15.96
C LEU A 766 -27.45 15.63 14.87
N LYS A 767 -26.71 16.23 13.93
CA LYS A 767 -27.28 16.93 12.78
C LYS A 767 -28.10 15.98 11.90
N ALA A 768 -27.58 14.79 11.63
CA ALA A 768 -28.22 13.79 10.79
C ALA A 768 -29.56 13.28 11.36
N VAL A 769 -29.67 13.14 12.68
CA VAL A 769 -30.92 12.72 13.34
C VAL A 769 -31.91 13.89 13.55
N GLY A 770 -31.68 15.03 12.90
CA GLY A 770 -32.52 16.23 12.96
C GLY A 770 -32.35 17.05 14.24
N GLY A 771 -31.18 16.95 14.89
CA GLY A 771 -30.74 17.84 15.97
C GLY A 771 -29.96 19.05 15.44
N THR A 772 -29.57 19.95 16.34
CA THR A 772 -28.73 21.11 16.01
C THR A 772 -27.51 21.13 16.92
N PRO A 773 -26.29 20.88 16.40
CA PRO A 773 -25.06 20.97 17.17
C PRO A 773 -24.91 22.39 17.74
N LYS A 774 -24.74 22.48 19.06
CA LYS A 774 -24.50 23.74 19.77
C LYS A 774 -23.23 23.61 20.59
N LEU A 775 -22.21 24.37 20.21
CA LEU A 775 -21.00 24.53 21.01
C LEU A 775 -21.19 25.73 21.95
N TYR A 776 -20.69 25.64 23.17
CA TYR A 776 -20.65 26.74 24.14
C TYR A 776 -22.01 27.32 24.57
N ALA A 777 -23.11 26.60 24.36
CA ALA A 777 -24.39 26.96 24.99
C ALA A 777 -24.31 26.78 26.51
N GLN A 778 -24.98 27.66 27.28
CA GLN A 778 -25.00 27.54 28.75
C GLN A 778 -25.69 26.24 29.18
N THR A 779 -26.81 25.88 28.55
CA THR A 779 -27.53 24.61 28.74
C THR A 779 -28.23 24.15 27.44
N TYR A 780 -28.50 22.84 27.33
CA TYR A 780 -29.44 22.22 26.38
C TYR A 780 -30.15 21.05 27.09
N ASP A 781 -31.48 21.08 27.22
CA ASP A 781 -32.26 20.05 27.96
C ASP A 781 -31.59 19.65 29.30
N ASP A 782 -31.31 20.66 30.14
CA ASP A 782 -30.63 20.56 31.45
C ASP A 782 -29.16 20.09 31.44
N VAL A 783 -28.57 19.84 30.26
CA VAL A 783 -27.15 19.52 30.10
C VAL A 783 -26.32 20.80 29.97
N LYS A 784 -25.40 21.03 30.91
CA LYS A 784 -24.41 22.11 30.82
C LYS A 784 -23.34 21.75 29.80
N ILE A 785 -23.29 22.47 28.67
CA ILE A 785 -22.35 22.19 27.57
C ILE A 785 -21.03 22.97 27.74
N PHE A 786 -21.07 24.14 28.37
CA PHE A 786 -19.87 24.92 28.60
C PHE A 786 -19.02 24.32 29.74
N PRO A 787 -17.77 23.87 29.47
CA PRO A 787 -16.94 23.24 30.48
C PRO A 787 -16.51 24.27 31.53
N THR A 788 -16.61 23.89 32.81
CA THR A 788 -16.15 24.72 33.94
C THR A 788 -15.35 23.85 34.89
N TYR A 789 -14.09 24.17 35.15
CA TYR A 789 -13.25 23.37 36.05
C TYR A 789 -13.20 24.04 37.43
N ASN A 790 -13.32 23.35 38.56
CA ASN A 790 -13.44 21.89 38.76
C ASN A 790 -14.87 21.39 38.46
N MET A 791 -15.00 20.38 37.59
CA MET A 791 -16.28 19.73 37.27
C MET A 791 -16.21 18.22 37.45
N VAL A 792 -17.38 17.60 37.52
CA VAL A 792 -17.51 16.15 37.36
C VAL A 792 -17.74 15.86 35.87
N MET A 793 -17.11 14.81 35.36
CA MET A 793 -17.36 14.30 34.01
C MET A 793 -18.86 14.05 33.82
N PRO A 794 -19.50 14.63 32.80
CA PRO A 794 -20.93 14.48 32.61
C PRO A 794 -21.34 13.00 32.54
N GLY A 795 -22.30 12.58 33.39
CA GLY A 795 -23.02 11.29 33.31
C GLY A 795 -22.22 10.06 33.69
N ARG A 796 -21.06 10.28 34.32
CA ARG A 796 -20.21 9.22 34.80
C ARG A 796 -20.50 8.84 36.26
N VAL A 797 -20.61 7.54 36.52
CA VAL A 797 -20.78 6.94 37.85
C VAL A 797 -19.77 5.79 38.03
N PRO A 798 -18.86 5.79 39.01
CA PRO A 798 -18.68 6.78 40.06
C PRO A 798 -18.18 8.11 39.49
N LYS A 799 -18.52 9.20 40.17
CA LYS A 799 -18.18 10.56 39.75
C LYS A 799 -16.67 10.71 39.52
N LEU A 800 -16.27 11.11 38.32
CA LEU A 800 -14.88 11.44 38.01
C LEU A 800 -14.70 12.96 38.04
N GLU A 801 -13.89 13.46 38.96
CA GLU A 801 -13.62 14.89 39.10
C GLU A 801 -12.50 15.33 38.15
N MET A 802 -12.82 16.24 37.22
CA MET A 802 -11.90 16.84 36.26
C MET A 802 -11.41 18.20 36.77
N LYS A 803 -10.10 18.34 36.96
CA LYS A 803 -9.44 19.57 37.38
C LYS A 803 -8.32 19.93 36.43
N LEU A 804 -8.21 21.20 36.07
CA LEU A 804 -7.04 21.70 35.36
C LEU A 804 -5.83 21.58 36.29
N ARG A 805 -4.88 20.72 35.92
CA ARG A 805 -3.67 20.41 36.69
C ARG A 805 -2.49 20.28 35.75
N GLN A 806 -1.31 20.29 36.36
CA GLN A 806 -0.06 20.00 35.69
C GLN A 806 0.02 18.51 35.28
N ALA A 807 0.98 18.15 34.44
CA ALA A 807 1.32 16.78 34.04
C ALA A 807 2.00 16.04 35.20
N ILE A 808 1.22 15.77 36.25
CA ILE A 808 1.61 15.00 37.43
C ILE A 808 0.78 13.71 37.49
N LYS A 809 1.30 12.68 38.15
CA LYS A 809 0.65 11.37 38.25
C LYS A 809 -0.85 11.43 38.59
N PRO A 810 -1.32 12.23 39.58
CA PRO A 810 -2.75 12.33 39.87
C PRO A 810 -3.62 12.86 38.72
N ASN A 811 -3.05 13.65 37.80
CA ASN A 811 -3.75 14.13 36.62
C ASN A 811 -3.79 13.05 35.53
N PHE A 812 -2.69 12.31 35.34
CA PHE A 812 -2.68 11.15 34.46
C PHE A 812 -3.62 10.03 34.95
N ASP A 813 -3.73 9.81 36.26
CA ASP A 813 -4.70 8.88 36.83
C ASP A 813 -6.15 9.34 36.51
N THR A 814 -6.38 10.65 36.37
CA THR A 814 -7.66 11.21 35.90
C THR A 814 -7.88 10.93 34.41
N PHE A 815 -6.82 11.03 33.59
CA PHE A 815 -6.88 10.74 32.14
C PHE A 815 -7.17 9.26 31.92
N LEU A 816 -6.44 8.39 32.59
CA LEU A 816 -6.74 6.96 32.62
C LEU A 816 -8.17 6.73 33.08
N GLY A 817 -8.63 7.44 34.11
CA GLY A 817 -10.03 7.49 34.47
C GLY A 817 -10.92 7.71 33.25
N ILE A 818 -10.77 8.83 32.53
CA ILE A 818 -11.56 9.20 31.33
C ILE A 818 -11.51 8.09 30.27
N GLU A 819 -10.30 7.59 29.98
CA GLU A 819 -10.02 6.70 28.87
C GLU A 819 -10.26 5.21 29.19
N LEU A 820 -10.44 4.77 30.43
CA LEU A 820 -10.54 3.32 30.72
C LEU A 820 -11.69 2.64 29.93
N PRO A 821 -11.40 1.58 29.14
CA PRO A 821 -12.41 0.86 28.38
C PRO A 821 -13.31 0.01 29.29
N GLN A 822 -14.41 -0.51 28.76
CA GLN A 822 -15.31 -1.40 29.47
C GLN A 822 -14.60 -2.72 29.85
N GLY A 823 -14.62 -3.08 31.14
CA GLY A 823 -14.23 -4.38 31.66
C GLY A 823 -15.35 -5.42 31.57
N ARG A 824 -14.98 -6.72 31.58
CA ARG A 824 -15.91 -7.85 31.43
C ARG A 824 -16.87 -8.01 32.63
N ASP A 825 -16.53 -7.41 33.78
CA ASP A 825 -17.25 -7.47 35.05
C ASP A 825 -17.88 -6.12 35.49
N ASP A 826 -17.92 -5.11 34.59
CA ASP A 826 -18.50 -3.81 34.91
C ASP A 826 -20.03 -3.89 35.11
N PRO A 827 -20.62 -3.13 36.06
CA PRO A 827 -22.07 -3.10 36.25
C PRO A 827 -22.79 -2.61 34.98
N PRO A 828 -24.00 -3.13 34.69
CA PRO A 828 -24.80 -2.68 33.54
C PRO A 828 -25.17 -1.20 33.68
N ALA A 829 -25.14 -0.44 32.58
CA ALA A 829 -25.47 0.98 32.62
C ALA A 829 -26.95 1.22 32.98
N GLY A 830 -27.19 2.35 33.66
CA GLY A 830 -28.52 2.88 33.91
C GLY A 830 -29.05 3.69 32.71
N ALA A 831 -30.28 4.20 32.80
CA ALA A 831 -30.94 4.91 31.70
C ALA A 831 -30.23 6.21 31.26
N ASP A 832 -29.49 6.87 32.16
CA ASP A 832 -28.71 8.10 31.93
C ASP A 832 -27.37 8.09 32.73
N GLU A 833 -26.94 6.93 33.24
CA GLU A 833 -25.77 6.77 34.11
C GLU A 833 -24.82 5.70 33.57
N TYR A 834 -23.55 6.06 33.34
CA TYR A 834 -22.56 5.21 32.68
C TYR A 834 -21.32 5.01 33.55
N HIS A 835 -20.84 3.76 33.65
CA HIS A 835 -19.66 3.43 34.43
C HIS A 835 -18.35 3.69 33.69
N THR A 836 -18.37 3.57 32.37
CA THR A 836 -17.24 3.87 31.49
C THR A 836 -17.69 4.66 30.27
N LEU A 837 -16.76 5.39 29.64
CA LEU A 837 -17.03 6.10 28.39
C LEU A 837 -17.38 5.11 27.25
N GLY A 838 -16.80 3.92 27.28
CA GLY A 838 -17.14 2.82 26.37
C GLY A 838 -18.61 2.38 26.48
N GLN A 839 -19.16 2.27 27.69
CA GLN A 839 -20.59 1.97 27.89
C GLN A 839 -21.49 3.07 27.31
N PHE A 840 -21.12 4.33 27.53
CA PHE A 840 -21.86 5.47 26.98
C PHE A 840 -21.91 5.46 25.45
N TYR A 841 -20.76 5.25 24.79
CA TYR A 841 -20.71 5.26 23.34
C TYR A 841 -21.35 4.03 22.68
N GLU A 842 -21.30 2.86 23.31
CA GLU A 842 -22.07 1.70 22.87
C GLU A 842 -23.58 1.94 22.98
N ALA A 843 -24.05 2.62 24.04
CA ALA A 843 -25.45 3.01 24.16
C ALA A 843 -25.89 3.98 23.05
N VAL A 844 -25.05 4.98 22.72
CA VAL A 844 -25.28 5.93 21.61
C VAL A 844 -25.39 5.20 20.28
N LYS A 845 -24.48 4.26 20.02
CA LYS A 845 -24.45 3.44 18.80
C LYS A 845 -25.69 2.56 18.67
N ASP A 846 -26.08 1.88 19.75
CA ASP A 846 -27.29 1.07 19.80
C ASP A 846 -28.55 1.92 19.56
N GLY A 847 -28.61 3.11 20.19
CA GLY A 847 -29.68 4.08 20.00
C GLY A 847 -29.79 4.61 18.57
N ALA A 848 -28.65 4.94 17.94
CA ALA A 848 -28.59 5.40 16.55
C ALA A 848 -28.99 4.31 15.55
N SER A 849 -28.59 3.06 15.81
CA SER A 849 -28.99 1.90 15.01
C SER A 849 -30.50 1.69 15.06
N ARG A 850 -31.12 1.82 16.24
CA ARG A 850 -32.58 1.76 16.43
C ARG A 850 -33.32 2.91 15.73
N ALA A 851 -32.80 4.14 15.81
CA ALA A 851 -33.39 5.29 15.14
C ALA A 851 -33.38 5.15 13.61
N THR A 852 -32.33 4.54 13.06
CA THR A 852 -32.23 4.23 11.62
C THR A 852 -33.33 3.27 11.18
N ILE A 853 -33.60 2.21 11.95
CA ILE A 853 -34.70 1.26 11.69
C ILE A 853 -36.07 1.96 11.76
N LEU A 854 -36.27 2.85 12.74
CA LEU A 854 -37.53 3.59 12.92
C LEU A 854 -37.81 4.58 11.78
N LEU A 855 -36.78 5.27 11.27
CA LEU A 855 -36.87 6.18 10.11
C LEU A 855 -37.19 5.43 8.81
N ILE A 856 -36.63 4.23 8.63
CA ILE A 856 -36.95 3.34 7.49
C ILE A 856 -38.42 2.86 7.58
N LEU A 857 -38.89 2.47 8.76
CA LEU A 857 -40.27 1.99 8.97
C LEU A 857 -41.34 3.10 8.88
N THR A 858 -41.01 4.33 9.30
CA THR A 858 -41.92 5.48 9.12
C THR A 858 -42.00 5.94 7.67
N HIS A 859 -40.92 5.84 6.89
CA HIS A 859 -40.99 6.05 5.43
C HIS A 859 -41.82 4.97 4.71
N LEU A 860 -41.73 3.71 5.14
CA LEU A 860 -42.58 2.62 4.60
C LEU A 860 -44.07 2.78 4.96
N SER A 861 -44.39 3.44 6.07
CA SER A 861 -45.77 3.68 6.51
C SER A 861 -46.43 4.87 5.79
N PHE A 862 -45.65 5.86 5.36
CA PHE A 862 -46.14 7.04 4.63
C PHE A 862 -46.59 6.72 3.18
N HIS A 863 -46.11 5.63 2.58
CA HIS A 863 -46.53 5.20 1.24
C HIS A 863 -47.87 4.45 1.18
N ARG A 864 -48.48 4.11 2.33
CA ARG A 864 -49.80 3.43 2.36
C ARG A 864 -51.00 4.35 2.50
N SER A 865 -50.82 5.64 2.80
CA SER A 865 -51.92 6.55 3.18
C SER A 865 -52.45 7.43 2.04
N HIS A 866 -51.90 7.35 0.83
CA HIS A 866 -52.35 8.12 -0.34
C HIS A 866 -52.57 7.23 -1.56
N ILE A 867 -53.63 6.43 -1.52
CA ILE A 867 -54.30 5.89 -2.70
C ILE A 867 -55.78 6.28 -2.53
N PRO A 868 -56.35 7.19 -3.33
CA PRO A 868 -57.80 7.38 -3.36
C PRO A 868 -58.41 6.15 -4.02
N CYS A 869 -59.40 5.54 -3.38
CA CYS A 869 -60.29 4.57 -4.03
C CYS A 869 -61.03 5.25 -5.19
N GLY A 870 -60.83 4.73 -6.40
CA GLY A 870 -61.52 5.10 -7.62
C GLY A 870 -61.10 4.17 -8.75
#